data_AF-A0A520A7P1-F1
#
_entry.id   AF-A0A520A7P1-F1
#
_cell.length_a   1.000
_cell.length_b   1.000
_cell.length_c   1.000
_cell.angle_alpha   90.00
_cell.angle_beta   90.00
_cell.angle_gamma   90.00
#
_symmetry.space_group_name_H-M   'P 1'
#
loop_
_entity.id
_entity.type
_entity.pdbx_description
1 polymer ?
#
loop_
_entity_poly.entity_id
_entity_poly.type
_entity_poly.pdbx_seq_one_letter_code
_entity_poly.pdbx_strand_id
1 'polypeptide(L)'
;IKDVSKELKVKFLSFRDHLQPGEKDKWKLRIDSEAGEHDVELLATLFDASLEAIKPIDSYPWYYKGTSRMSFPSWQNDFSRYGRENTVYSLNRYFRDQVVLRNYEKLNDYSYTFYGSPNSNFNNFLKNTDEEYLKRRLLKANAILKEIGNPMKLYGLLKDPYGYGIPNVSIMLNYTKVKSSDAYGVYVIDAKVGDRITFTSADFITSAITVNSLGRYDVNMKETRTTLNEVAIRGYIKRTRETTTGASFVVMGKEVMDVPVGNVEQLLQGKVAGLNLQSYARTNAEFNVFEPGSPGALGRIIPRTNFSETAFFYPHLRPNSKGEFDIEFTIPQSLTRYKMLGFAHTKAFETLFFSKELVTQKQFAISANAPRFLRELDTIVLSANLNNLTDKLLKGNAFLELRNAVTGNVLNIFSKSTAVQAFEIDKNGSSVISWQLVIPIGIVAVTYKVVAESGKYSDGEENTLPVLSNSILVTEAISLNVRGNTTKTFKMDKLLASGKSSTMRNQSLTLEFTSNPIWNAIQALPYLMEYPYECAEQTMSRFYANSFATGILNSSPKIKQVFEEWQKSPEDSFASSLNRNASLKTLLLEETPWVRNADTEQSKMKRLAILFDLNRMSGELKANFDKLVNLQNSDGSFSWFKGMSQDRYITQHIVLVMSQLQYLKLVEEKAFPTFSTVLNKAIIYLDAQLIADFSNTQKLNAIYSTPLHYLYARSYSKQTNEQKAFSSALTKALETINLDWQKMTTYEQGLAALVMYRNGRKETAITIVNSLRERAQQSDEMGMYWPDNQGGWWWYQSPVETQALMVEVFEEVAKDAIAVEELKIWLLKNKQTNEWRTTKATTAACYALLMRGYNLLDESAEPEITLGGKTPVQLGLPIPTKEAGTGYRKIQIGAASVKADMGTVMIKNNNKGVAWGGLYWQYFEQADKVTSAASGIKIKKELFRQSSTVNGPLLSRLSPTNVLKKGDLIKVRMEIRCDRDMEYIHLKDMRAAGFEPVNVVSRYKYQDGLGYYESTKDASTNFFINYLRKGVYVFEYPLRVTHSGNFSNGITTLQSMYAPEFTTHSEGIRVNVK
;
A
#
# COMPACT_ATOMS: atom_id res chain seq x y z
N ILE A 1 33.42 16.57 -19.72
CA ILE A 1 34.44 15.60 -20.18
C ILE A 1 35.22 15.20 -18.93
N LYS A 2 35.21 13.92 -18.54
CA LYS A 2 36.00 13.43 -17.38
C LYS A 2 37.45 13.33 -17.84
N ASP A 3 38.35 14.09 -17.26
CA ASP A 3 39.77 13.97 -17.54
C ASP A 3 40.29 12.70 -16.86
N VAL A 4 40.55 11.66 -17.65
CA VAL A 4 40.99 10.34 -17.19
C VAL A 4 42.43 10.36 -16.67
N SER A 5 43.15 11.47 -16.84
CA SER A 5 44.50 11.67 -16.32
C SER A 5 44.55 12.13 -14.85
N LYS A 6 43.38 12.35 -14.20
CA LYS A 6 43.28 12.84 -12.82
C LYS A 6 42.44 11.91 -11.93
N GLU A 7 42.80 10.62 -11.88
CA GLU A 7 42.09 9.65 -11.05
C GLU A 7 42.77 9.47 -9.67
N LEU A 8 42.01 9.71 -8.61
CA LEU A 8 42.40 9.39 -7.23
C LEU A 8 42.66 7.88 -7.09
N LYS A 9 43.69 7.48 -6.34
CA LYS A 9 44.07 6.07 -6.11
C LYS A 9 44.06 5.76 -4.61
N VAL A 10 43.39 4.69 -4.19
CA VAL A 10 43.40 4.23 -2.80
C VAL A 10 44.52 3.21 -2.56
N LYS A 11 45.26 3.39 -1.47
CA LYS A 11 46.25 2.43 -0.96
C LYS A 11 45.94 2.10 0.49
N PHE A 12 45.64 0.84 0.79
CA PHE A 12 45.53 0.37 2.18
C PHE A 12 46.93 0.13 2.73
N LEU A 13 47.27 0.84 3.81
CA LEU A 13 48.52 0.72 4.55
C LEU A 13 48.42 -0.33 5.66
N SER A 14 47.23 -0.51 6.22
CA SER A 14 46.89 -1.57 7.17
C SER A 14 45.47 -2.06 6.88
N PHE A 15 45.32 -3.38 6.71
CA PHE A 15 44.04 -4.02 6.47
C PHE A 15 44.08 -5.47 6.94
N ARG A 16 43.10 -5.88 7.74
CA ARG A 16 42.85 -7.27 8.10
C ARG A 16 41.52 -7.71 7.51
N ASP A 17 41.53 -8.84 6.82
CA ASP A 17 40.36 -9.42 6.17
C ASP A 17 39.65 -10.47 7.02
N HIS A 18 40.21 -10.81 8.20
CA HIS A 18 39.61 -11.69 9.18
C HIS A 18 39.73 -11.10 10.59
N LEU A 19 38.61 -11.06 11.32
CA LEU A 19 38.55 -10.63 12.72
C LEU A 19 37.74 -11.62 13.57
N GLN A 20 38.00 -11.61 14.88
CA GLN A 20 37.11 -12.23 15.85
C GLN A 20 35.88 -11.32 16.10
N PRO A 21 34.70 -11.90 16.40
CA PRO A 21 33.53 -11.14 16.83
C PRO A 21 33.85 -10.16 17.97
N GLY A 22 33.50 -8.87 17.83
CA GLY A 22 33.74 -7.86 18.86
C GLY A 22 35.18 -7.37 18.96
N GLU A 23 36.07 -7.80 18.07
CA GLU A 23 37.46 -7.35 18.04
C GLU A 23 37.56 -5.87 17.62
N LYS A 24 38.45 -5.13 18.29
CA LYS A 24 38.84 -3.78 17.87
C LYS A 24 39.88 -3.87 16.75
N ASP A 25 39.71 -3.06 15.72
CA ASP A 25 40.68 -2.97 14.64
C ASP A 25 40.92 -1.52 14.20
N LYS A 26 42.06 -1.32 13.55
CA LYS A 26 42.45 -0.03 12.97
C LYS A 26 42.94 -0.22 11.55
N TRP A 27 42.17 0.30 10.61
CA TRP A 27 42.59 0.36 9.22
C TRP A 27 43.24 1.70 8.94
N LYS A 28 44.32 1.64 8.16
CA LYS A 28 45.01 2.81 7.64
C LYS A 28 44.97 2.78 6.14
N LEU A 29 44.60 3.87 5.52
CA LEU A 29 44.63 4.01 4.08
C LEU A 29 45.07 5.40 3.67
N ARG A 30 45.60 5.52 2.46
CA ARG A 30 46.00 6.77 1.86
C ARG A 30 45.30 6.91 0.51
N ILE A 31 44.89 8.13 0.17
CA ILE A 31 44.30 8.44 -1.13
C ILE A 31 45.25 9.40 -1.83
N ASP A 32 45.85 8.93 -2.92
CA ASP A 32 46.85 9.67 -3.68
C ASP A 32 46.16 10.36 -4.88
N SER A 33 46.46 11.64 -5.10
CA SER A 33 46.12 12.41 -6.30
C SER A 33 47.41 12.74 -7.09
N GLU A 34 47.34 12.75 -8.42
CA GLU A 34 48.47 13.18 -9.27
C GLU A 34 48.78 14.68 -9.11
N ALA A 35 47.85 15.48 -8.58
CA ALA A 35 48.02 16.90 -8.28
C ALA A 35 48.69 17.18 -6.91
N GLY A 36 48.99 16.15 -6.12
CA GLY A 36 49.58 16.32 -4.77
C GLY A 36 48.64 16.97 -3.75
N GLU A 37 47.34 17.01 -4.02
CA GLU A 37 46.35 17.59 -3.11
C GLU A 37 46.20 16.75 -1.83
N HIS A 38 46.48 17.35 -0.67
CA HIS A 38 46.23 16.77 0.66
C HIS A 38 44.79 16.99 1.16
N ASP A 39 43.95 17.66 0.37
CA ASP A 39 42.61 18.12 0.74
C ASP A 39 41.53 17.16 0.21
N VAL A 40 41.70 15.87 0.53
CA VAL A 40 40.76 14.78 0.20
C VAL A 40 39.83 14.55 1.38
N GLU A 41 38.52 14.43 1.11
CA GLU A 41 37.54 14.01 2.11
C GLU A 41 37.05 12.59 1.77
N LEU A 42 36.87 11.76 2.80
CA LEU A 42 36.43 10.36 2.66
C LEU A 42 35.16 10.11 3.46
N LEU A 43 34.12 9.65 2.78
CA LEU A 43 33.02 8.93 3.39
C LEU A 43 33.36 7.44 3.44
N ALA A 44 33.23 6.82 4.61
CA ALA A 44 33.45 5.39 4.79
C ALA A 44 32.32 4.74 5.58
N THR A 45 31.88 3.55 5.16
CA THR A 45 30.92 2.74 5.91
C THR A 45 31.28 1.27 5.84
N LEU A 46 31.00 0.51 6.90
CA LEU A 46 31.20 -0.92 6.97
C LEU A 46 29.90 -1.56 7.45
N PHE A 47 29.29 -2.40 6.60
CA PHE A 47 27.99 -3.02 6.87
C PHE A 47 27.97 -4.50 6.48
N ASP A 48 27.02 -5.26 7.01
CA ASP A 48 26.84 -6.69 6.73
C ASP A 48 26.51 -6.87 5.24
N ALA A 49 27.33 -7.64 4.53
CA ALA A 49 27.22 -7.85 3.10
C ALA A 49 25.91 -8.55 2.70
N SER A 50 25.19 -9.18 3.63
CA SER A 50 23.86 -9.73 3.36
C SER A 50 22.82 -8.67 2.97
N LEU A 51 23.02 -7.40 3.35
CA LEU A 51 22.15 -6.28 2.90
C LEU A 51 22.18 -6.10 1.37
N GLU A 52 23.24 -6.55 0.69
CA GLU A 52 23.33 -6.49 -0.77
C GLU A 52 22.37 -7.44 -1.48
N ALA A 53 21.80 -8.42 -0.77
CA ALA A 53 20.73 -9.27 -1.29
C ALA A 53 19.41 -8.50 -1.46
N ILE A 54 19.22 -7.40 -0.71
CA ILE A 54 18.08 -6.49 -0.91
C ILE A 54 18.33 -5.63 -2.15
N LYS A 55 19.51 -5.00 -2.20
CA LYS A 55 19.97 -4.16 -3.31
C LYS A 55 21.50 -4.05 -3.27
N PRO A 56 22.21 -4.48 -4.33
CA PRO A 56 23.66 -4.31 -4.41
C PRO A 56 24.06 -2.83 -4.37
N ILE A 57 25.02 -2.48 -3.50
CA ILE A 57 25.58 -1.14 -3.41
C ILE A 57 26.97 -1.18 -4.04
N ASP A 58 26.98 -1.22 -5.38
CA ASP A 58 28.23 -1.38 -6.14
C ASP A 58 28.99 -0.06 -6.37
N SER A 59 28.42 1.09 -5.98
CA SER A 59 29.03 2.44 -5.99
C SER A 59 28.02 3.50 -5.50
N TYR A 60 28.42 4.75 -5.20
CA TYR A 60 27.47 5.89 -5.05
C TYR A 60 27.18 6.66 -6.37
N PRO A 61 27.36 6.15 -7.62
CA PRO A 61 27.46 7.06 -8.74
C PRO A 61 26.13 7.73 -9.10
N TRP A 62 24.97 7.32 -8.59
CA TRP A 62 23.70 7.95 -8.98
C TRP A 62 23.52 9.34 -8.36
N TYR A 63 24.22 9.66 -7.26
CA TYR A 63 24.21 11.02 -6.70
C TYR A 63 24.91 12.02 -7.63
N TYR A 64 25.87 11.57 -8.44
CA TYR A 64 26.68 12.41 -9.34
C TYR A 64 26.59 12.07 -10.83
N LYS A 65 25.90 10.98 -11.23
CA LYS A 65 25.48 10.70 -12.62
C LYS A 65 24.25 11.50 -13.03
N GLY A 66 23.97 12.60 -12.34
CA GLY A 66 23.58 13.81 -13.05
C GLY A 66 24.75 14.22 -13.94
N THR A 67 25.00 13.49 -15.04
CA THR A 67 25.41 14.21 -16.24
C THR A 67 24.25 15.17 -16.42
N SER A 68 24.46 16.43 -16.05
CA SER A 68 23.89 17.51 -16.82
C SER A 68 24.15 17.10 -18.27
N ARG A 69 23.15 16.50 -18.90
CA ARG A 69 22.94 16.74 -20.31
C ARG A 69 22.65 18.24 -20.34
N MET A 70 23.71 19.05 -20.24
CA MET A 70 23.75 20.27 -21.02
C MET A 70 23.54 19.73 -22.41
N SER A 71 22.27 19.77 -22.84
CA SER A 71 21.94 19.74 -24.25
C SER A 71 22.66 20.97 -24.80
N PHE A 72 23.93 20.81 -25.17
CA PHE A 72 24.51 21.71 -26.12
C PHE A 72 23.56 21.65 -27.32
N PRO A 73 23.10 22.79 -27.85
CA PRO A 73 22.25 22.79 -29.02
C PRO A 73 23.02 22.09 -30.14
N SER A 74 22.76 20.79 -30.34
CA SER A 74 23.25 20.11 -31.52
C SER A 74 22.34 20.54 -32.64
N TRP A 75 22.90 21.30 -33.58
CA TRP A 75 22.26 21.59 -34.85
C TRP A 75 22.15 20.27 -35.63
N GLN A 76 21.11 19.48 -35.37
CA GLN A 76 20.65 18.49 -36.34
C GLN A 76 19.86 19.23 -37.41
N ASN A 77 20.60 19.80 -38.34
CA ASN A 77 20.06 20.19 -39.63
C ASN A 77 19.76 18.89 -40.39
N ASP A 78 18.50 18.48 -40.39
CA ASP A 78 18.01 17.39 -41.22
C ASP A 78 17.89 17.90 -42.68
N PHE A 79 19.04 18.17 -43.30
CA PHE A 79 19.15 18.65 -44.68
C PHE A 79 19.15 17.48 -45.68
N SER A 80 18.35 16.45 -45.43
CA SER A 80 18.31 15.27 -46.31
C SER A 80 16.93 14.64 -46.46
N ARG A 81 15.93 15.44 -46.84
CA ARG A 81 14.74 14.94 -47.56
C ARG A 81 14.30 15.90 -48.66
N TYR A 82 15.07 15.94 -49.74
CA TYR A 82 14.55 16.35 -51.04
C TYR A 82 13.78 15.17 -51.63
N GLY A 83 12.46 15.19 -51.48
CA GLY A 83 11.55 14.16 -52.00
C GLY A 83 10.15 14.72 -52.15
N ARG A 84 9.87 15.23 -53.35
CA ARG A 84 8.60 15.67 -53.98
C ARG A 84 7.32 15.37 -53.18
N GLU A 85 6.67 16.41 -52.66
CA GLU A 85 5.30 16.85 -53.00
C GLU A 85 4.80 17.93 -52.01
N ASN A 86 4.09 18.93 -52.55
CA ASN A 86 3.68 20.17 -51.91
C ASN A 86 2.74 19.98 -50.70
N THR A 87 3.29 19.96 -49.49
CA THR A 87 2.54 20.37 -48.30
C THR A 87 3.39 21.31 -47.45
N VAL A 88 3.05 22.60 -47.49
CA VAL A 88 3.52 23.60 -46.54
C VAL A 88 2.87 23.28 -45.19
N TYR A 89 3.46 22.34 -44.44
CA TYR A 89 3.20 22.29 -43.01
C TYR A 89 3.85 23.53 -42.39
N SER A 90 2.99 24.46 -42.02
CA SER A 90 3.30 25.66 -41.26
C SER A 90 4.30 25.36 -40.14
N LEU A 91 5.31 26.23 -40.06
CA LEU A 91 6.32 26.33 -39.03
C LEU A 91 5.68 26.53 -37.64
N ASN A 92 5.07 25.50 -37.08
CA ASN A 92 4.73 25.45 -35.66
C ASN A 92 5.90 24.78 -34.91
N ARG A 93 7.09 25.40 -35.00
CA ARG A 93 8.18 25.12 -34.08
C ARG A 93 7.77 25.73 -32.74
N TYR A 94 7.17 24.91 -31.89
CA TYR A 94 7.11 25.16 -30.47
C TYR A 94 8.52 25.53 -29.99
N PHE A 95 8.74 26.81 -29.72
CA PHE A 95 9.74 27.23 -28.75
C PHE A 95 9.31 26.62 -27.42
N ARG A 96 9.76 25.39 -27.14
CA ARG A 96 9.95 25.00 -25.75
C ARG A 96 11.13 25.81 -25.30
N ASP A 97 10.86 26.99 -24.73
CA ASP A 97 11.72 27.50 -23.68
C ASP A 97 11.83 26.37 -22.65
N GLN A 98 12.90 25.58 -22.77
CA GLN A 98 13.29 24.72 -21.67
C GLN A 98 13.72 25.70 -20.59
N VAL A 99 12.77 26.09 -19.75
CA VAL A 99 13.06 26.57 -18.41
C VAL A 99 14.08 25.59 -17.87
N VAL A 100 15.31 26.07 -17.66
CA VAL A 100 16.33 25.31 -16.97
C VAL A 100 15.80 25.15 -15.57
N LEU A 101 15.07 24.06 -15.33
CA LEU A 101 14.68 23.66 -14.00
C LEU A 101 15.99 23.44 -13.24
N ARG A 102 16.33 24.36 -12.33
CA ARG A 102 17.33 24.07 -11.30
C ARG A 102 16.79 22.88 -10.52
N ASN A 103 17.36 21.70 -10.78
CA ASN A 103 17.15 20.56 -9.93
C ASN A 103 17.92 20.85 -8.65
N TYR A 104 17.20 21.16 -7.56
CA TYR A 104 17.77 21.16 -6.22
C TYR A 104 18.18 19.74 -5.83
N GLU A 105 19.03 19.64 -4.81
CA GLU A 105 19.39 18.39 -4.14
C GLU A 105 18.12 17.58 -3.85
N LYS A 106 17.96 16.45 -4.54
CA LYS A 106 16.87 15.52 -4.27
C LYS A 106 17.36 14.57 -3.18
N LEU A 107 16.54 14.38 -2.15
CA LEU A 107 16.69 13.22 -1.26
C LEU A 107 16.79 11.96 -2.13
N ASN A 108 17.83 11.16 -1.88
CA ASN A 108 18.08 9.93 -2.63
C ASN A 108 16.98 8.91 -2.37
N ASP A 109 15.96 8.93 -3.22
CA ASP A 109 14.84 8.00 -3.21
C ASP A 109 15.19 6.69 -3.95
N TYR A 110 16.44 6.23 -3.81
CA TYR A 110 16.94 4.96 -4.34
C TYR A 110 16.71 4.76 -5.85
N SER A 111 16.84 5.83 -6.65
CA SER A 111 16.60 5.90 -8.11
C SER A 111 15.14 5.95 -8.56
N TYR A 112 14.19 6.19 -7.65
CA TYR A 112 12.80 6.43 -8.00
C TYR A 112 12.60 7.87 -8.50
N THR A 113 12.10 8.02 -9.73
CA THR A 113 11.63 9.30 -10.27
C THR A 113 10.11 9.35 -10.19
N PHE A 114 9.57 10.20 -9.32
CA PHE A 114 8.14 10.49 -9.19
C PHE A 114 7.63 11.33 -10.38
N TYR A 115 7.85 10.89 -11.61
CA TYR A 115 7.24 11.50 -12.79
C TYR A 115 6.16 10.56 -13.35
N GLY A 116 4.94 10.77 -12.85
CA GLY A 116 3.70 10.72 -13.63
C GLY A 116 3.22 9.40 -14.25
N SER A 117 3.88 8.26 -14.07
CA SER A 117 3.33 6.97 -14.52
C SER A 117 3.65 5.83 -13.53
N PRO A 118 2.65 5.23 -12.86
CA PRO A 118 2.86 4.14 -11.93
C PRO A 118 3.05 2.84 -12.72
N ASN A 119 4.25 2.25 -12.63
CA ASN A 119 4.60 0.84 -12.87
C ASN A 119 5.69 0.58 -13.92
N SER A 120 5.75 1.28 -15.06
CA SER A 120 6.70 0.90 -16.12
C SER A 120 8.15 1.16 -15.70
N ASN A 121 8.44 2.33 -15.14
CA ASN A 121 9.81 2.71 -14.76
C ASN A 121 10.34 1.90 -13.57
N PHE A 122 9.50 1.52 -12.61
CA PHE A 122 9.90 0.70 -11.46
C PHE A 122 10.09 -0.77 -11.84
N ASN A 123 9.19 -1.34 -12.63
CA ASN A 123 9.35 -2.71 -13.13
C ASN A 123 10.52 -2.82 -14.11
N ASN A 124 10.75 -1.79 -14.94
CA ASN A 124 11.95 -1.72 -15.79
C ASN A 124 13.21 -1.54 -14.96
N PHE A 125 13.19 -0.75 -13.89
CA PHE A 125 14.31 -0.64 -12.96
C PHE A 125 14.67 -2.00 -12.37
N LEU A 126 13.71 -2.75 -11.81
CA LEU A 126 13.95 -4.08 -11.25
C LEU A 126 14.47 -5.07 -12.30
N LYS A 127 13.81 -5.13 -13.46
CA LYS A 127 14.21 -6.00 -14.57
C LYS A 127 15.62 -5.69 -15.08
N ASN A 128 15.94 -4.40 -15.21
CA ASN A 128 17.27 -3.96 -15.63
C ASN A 128 18.33 -4.28 -14.57
N THR A 129 18.00 -4.21 -13.28
CA THR A 129 18.95 -4.48 -12.19
C THR A 129 19.36 -5.95 -12.16
N ASP A 130 18.41 -6.88 -12.31
CA ASP A 130 18.69 -8.31 -12.37
C ASP A 130 19.47 -8.71 -13.62
N GLU A 131 19.09 -8.19 -14.80
CA GLU A 131 19.80 -8.47 -16.05
C GLU A 131 21.22 -7.88 -16.07
N GLU A 132 21.42 -6.69 -15.52
CA GLU A 132 22.72 -6.01 -15.50
C GLU A 132 23.70 -6.70 -14.53
N TYR A 133 23.20 -7.20 -13.39
CA TYR A 133 23.97 -8.02 -12.45
C TYR A 133 24.52 -9.29 -13.12
N LEU A 134 23.67 -10.05 -13.83
CA LEU A 134 24.07 -11.28 -14.51
C LEU A 134 25.05 -11.03 -15.66
N LYS A 135 24.82 -9.98 -16.47
CA LYS A 135 25.73 -9.57 -17.57
C LYS A 135 27.13 -9.21 -17.05
N ARG A 136 27.22 -8.47 -15.94
CA ARG A 136 28.51 -8.08 -15.32
C ARG A 136 29.31 -9.29 -14.82
N ARG A 137 28.65 -10.29 -14.26
CA ARG A 137 29.31 -11.54 -13.82
C ARG A 137 29.89 -12.32 -14.99
N LEU A 138 29.17 -12.41 -16.11
CA LEU A 138 29.66 -13.06 -17.32
C LEU A 138 30.86 -12.33 -17.94
N LEU A 139 30.85 -11.00 -17.96
CA LEU A 139 31.98 -10.18 -18.41
C LEU A 139 33.24 -10.42 -17.57
N LYS A 140 33.10 -10.49 -16.24
CA LYS A 140 34.23 -10.82 -15.35
C LYS A 140 34.73 -12.25 -15.54
N ALA A 141 33.84 -13.23 -15.69
CA ALA A 141 34.22 -14.61 -16.00
C ALA A 141 35.08 -14.67 -17.28
N ASN A 142 34.64 -13.98 -18.33
CA ASN A 142 35.35 -13.94 -19.61
C ASN A 142 36.70 -13.21 -19.54
N ALA A 143 36.81 -12.16 -18.72
CA ALA A 143 38.10 -11.50 -18.47
C ALA A 143 39.10 -12.44 -17.79
N ILE A 144 38.67 -13.18 -16.75
CA ILE A 144 39.50 -14.17 -16.04
C ILE A 144 39.95 -15.29 -17.00
N LEU A 145 39.04 -15.81 -17.82
CA LEU A 145 39.37 -16.85 -18.82
C LEU A 145 40.38 -16.38 -19.88
N LYS A 146 40.40 -15.07 -20.18
CA LYS A 146 41.36 -14.47 -21.11
C LYS A 146 42.74 -14.31 -20.47
N GLU A 147 42.80 -13.96 -19.19
CA GLU A 147 44.06 -13.83 -18.43
C GLU A 147 44.74 -15.18 -18.17
N ILE A 148 43.98 -16.28 -18.07
CA ILE A 148 44.53 -17.61 -17.76
C ILE A 148 45.52 -18.11 -18.84
N GLY A 149 45.35 -17.75 -20.12
CA GLY A 149 46.33 -17.96 -21.20
C GLY A 149 46.89 -19.38 -21.37
N ASN A 150 46.47 -20.10 -22.43
CA ASN A 150 46.77 -21.51 -22.77
C ASN A 150 47.79 -22.26 -21.87
N PRO A 151 47.40 -22.68 -20.65
CA PRO A 151 48.29 -23.37 -19.75
C PRO A 151 48.34 -24.87 -20.07
N MET A 152 49.40 -25.56 -19.63
CA MET A 152 49.43 -27.03 -19.51
C MET A 152 48.47 -27.55 -18.41
N LYS A 153 47.29 -26.95 -18.27
CA LYS A 153 46.25 -27.23 -17.26
C LYS A 153 44.87 -27.21 -17.90
N LEU A 154 43.90 -27.88 -17.29
CA LEU A 154 42.51 -27.85 -17.73
C LEU A 154 41.77 -26.70 -17.05
N TYR A 155 41.05 -25.89 -17.82
CA TYR A 155 40.32 -24.74 -17.30
C TYR A 155 39.03 -24.48 -18.08
N GLY A 156 38.09 -23.71 -17.54
CA GLY A 156 36.88 -23.38 -18.29
C GLY A 156 35.80 -22.73 -17.44
N LEU A 157 34.64 -22.52 -18.03
CA LEU A 157 33.47 -21.91 -17.39
C LEU A 157 32.35 -22.94 -17.19
N LEU A 158 31.88 -23.08 -15.96
CA LEU A 158 30.69 -23.86 -15.63
C LEU A 158 29.48 -22.94 -15.73
N LYS A 159 28.53 -23.26 -16.61
CA LYS A 159 27.40 -22.39 -16.97
C LYS A 159 26.07 -23.03 -16.58
N ASP A 160 25.12 -22.20 -16.18
CA ASP A 160 23.72 -22.57 -16.02
C ASP A 160 23.01 -22.66 -17.41
N PRO A 161 21.75 -23.12 -17.47
CA PRO A 161 20.98 -23.18 -18.72
C PRO A 161 20.81 -21.82 -19.42
N TYR A 162 21.01 -20.71 -18.71
CA TYR A 162 20.87 -19.34 -19.22
C TYR A 162 22.23 -18.77 -19.70
N GLY A 163 23.31 -19.53 -19.57
CA GLY A 163 24.65 -19.17 -20.05
C GLY A 163 25.50 -18.39 -19.05
N TYR A 164 25.07 -18.24 -17.79
CA TYR A 164 25.80 -17.53 -16.74
C TYR A 164 26.63 -18.47 -15.88
N GLY A 165 27.76 -17.97 -15.39
CA GLY A 165 28.72 -18.76 -14.62
C GLY A 165 28.23 -19.20 -13.24
N ILE A 166 28.34 -20.49 -12.94
CA ILE A 166 27.89 -21.12 -11.69
C ILE A 166 29.05 -21.12 -10.67
N PRO A 167 28.95 -20.35 -9.58
CA PRO A 167 30.00 -20.32 -8.57
C PRO A 167 29.98 -21.56 -7.68
N ASN A 168 31.11 -21.88 -7.06
CA ASN A 168 31.25 -22.89 -6.02
C ASN A 168 30.89 -24.34 -6.41
N VAL A 169 30.84 -24.67 -7.71
CA VAL A 169 30.67 -26.06 -8.13
C VAL A 169 31.90 -26.85 -7.71
N SER A 170 31.69 -27.95 -6.98
CA SER A 170 32.76 -28.83 -6.53
C SER A 170 33.31 -29.64 -7.69
N ILE A 171 34.63 -29.59 -7.89
CA ILE A 171 35.33 -30.27 -8.97
C ILE A 171 36.12 -31.42 -8.37
N MET A 172 35.73 -32.64 -8.72
CA MET A 172 36.37 -33.87 -8.27
C MET A 172 37.18 -34.49 -9.40
N LEU A 173 38.43 -34.82 -9.12
CA LEU A 173 39.29 -35.60 -10.00
C LEU A 173 39.35 -37.01 -9.41
N ASN A 174 38.92 -38.03 -10.17
CA ASN A 174 38.90 -39.43 -9.74
C ASN A 174 38.32 -39.60 -8.31
N TYR A 175 37.14 -39.01 -8.09
CA TYR A 175 36.37 -39.03 -6.82
C TYR A 175 36.98 -38.25 -5.64
N THR A 176 38.10 -37.56 -5.84
CA THR A 176 38.70 -36.68 -4.81
C THR A 176 38.45 -35.22 -5.16
N LYS A 177 37.91 -34.43 -4.23
CA LYS A 177 37.70 -32.99 -4.45
C LYS A 177 39.05 -32.28 -4.55
N VAL A 178 39.32 -31.66 -5.70
CA VAL A 178 40.57 -30.93 -5.96
C VAL A 178 40.39 -29.42 -5.91
N LYS A 179 39.22 -28.91 -6.31
CA LYS A 179 38.94 -27.46 -6.32
C LYS A 179 37.43 -27.18 -6.37
N SER A 180 37.04 -25.92 -6.23
CA SER A 180 35.71 -25.43 -6.59
C SER A 180 35.84 -24.36 -7.69
N SER A 181 34.78 -24.14 -8.49
CA SER A 181 34.72 -22.97 -9.36
C SER A 181 34.69 -21.68 -8.55
N ASP A 182 35.25 -20.60 -9.11
CA ASP A 182 35.34 -19.29 -8.47
C ASP A 182 33.98 -18.56 -8.42
N ALA A 183 33.97 -17.30 -7.96
CA ALA A 183 32.76 -16.48 -7.84
C ALA A 183 32.03 -16.21 -9.18
N TYR A 184 32.67 -16.50 -10.31
CA TYR A 184 32.15 -16.28 -11.66
C TYR A 184 31.99 -17.58 -12.45
N GLY A 185 32.18 -18.74 -11.79
CA GLY A 185 32.05 -20.07 -12.40
C GLY A 185 33.26 -20.55 -13.18
N VAL A 186 34.38 -19.83 -13.12
CA VAL A 186 35.63 -20.23 -13.78
C VAL A 186 36.36 -21.25 -12.92
N TYR A 187 36.98 -22.25 -13.55
CA TYR A 187 37.84 -23.22 -12.89
C TYR A 187 39.16 -23.41 -13.61
N VAL A 188 40.20 -23.80 -12.86
CA VAL A 188 41.54 -24.17 -13.36
C VAL A 188 42.09 -25.29 -12.46
N ILE A 189 42.40 -26.45 -13.04
CA ILE A 189 42.87 -27.64 -12.32
C ILE A 189 44.02 -28.34 -13.05
N ASP A 190 44.88 -29.01 -12.28
CA ASP A 190 45.93 -29.89 -12.79
C ASP A 190 45.32 -31.29 -13.03
N ALA A 191 45.06 -31.61 -14.30
CA ALA A 191 44.47 -32.88 -14.74
C ALA A 191 45.34 -33.50 -15.85
N LYS A 192 45.27 -34.83 -16.01
CA LYS A 192 45.95 -35.56 -17.09
C LYS A 192 44.93 -36.10 -18.10
N VAL A 193 45.36 -36.33 -19.33
CA VAL A 193 44.55 -37.02 -20.34
C VAL A 193 44.18 -38.41 -19.80
N GLY A 194 42.89 -38.74 -19.82
CA GLY A 194 42.32 -39.96 -19.24
C GLY A 194 41.69 -39.80 -17.86
N ASP A 195 41.91 -38.69 -17.15
CA ASP A 195 41.28 -38.47 -15.84
C ASP A 195 39.76 -38.25 -15.96
N ARG A 196 39.00 -38.76 -14.96
CA ARG A 196 37.57 -38.50 -14.86
C ARG A 196 37.32 -37.32 -13.93
N ILE A 197 36.70 -36.27 -14.47
CA ILE A 197 36.31 -35.07 -13.73
C ILE A 197 34.82 -35.10 -13.48
N THR A 198 34.41 -34.83 -12.24
CA THR A 198 33.01 -34.75 -11.85
C THR A 198 32.71 -33.38 -11.23
N PHE A 199 31.73 -32.68 -11.78
CA PHE A 199 31.23 -31.37 -11.34
C PHE A 199 29.95 -31.57 -10.54
N THR A 200 29.97 -31.18 -9.27
CA THR A 200 28.85 -31.40 -8.34
C THR A 200 28.44 -30.10 -7.68
N SER A 201 27.14 -29.79 -7.73
CA SER A 201 26.53 -28.64 -7.06
C SER A 201 25.16 -29.06 -6.51
N ALA A 202 24.66 -28.38 -5.47
CA ALA A 202 23.37 -28.69 -4.87
C ALA A 202 22.20 -28.42 -5.83
N ASP A 203 22.35 -27.42 -6.70
CA ASP A 203 21.27 -26.92 -7.57
C ASP A 203 21.30 -27.53 -8.99
N PHE A 204 22.34 -28.32 -9.31
CA PHE A 204 22.57 -28.83 -10.67
C PHE A 204 22.87 -30.33 -10.68
N ILE A 205 22.40 -31.00 -11.73
CA ILE A 205 22.67 -32.41 -11.98
C ILE A 205 24.18 -32.59 -12.12
N THR A 206 24.73 -33.56 -11.37
CA THR A 206 26.15 -33.90 -11.43
C THR A 206 26.55 -34.24 -12.85
N SER A 207 27.51 -33.49 -13.40
CA SER A 207 28.07 -33.70 -14.73
C SER A 207 29.45 -34.32 -14.60
N ALA A 208 29.75 -35.36 -15.38
CA ALA A 208 31.08 -35.95 -15.43
C ALA A 208 31.64 -35.95 -16.86
N ILE A 209 32.94 -35.68 -16.99
CA ILE A 209 33.67 -35.70 -18.25
C ILE A 209 34.96 -36.51 -18.10
N THR A 210 35.46 -37.06 -19.20
CA THR A 210 36.80 -37.64 -19.26
C THR A 210 37.71 -36.68 -20.01
N VAL A 211 38.90 -36.41 -19.49
CA VAL A 211 39.83 -35.45 -20.09
C VAL A 211 40.45 -36.05 -21.34
N ASN A 212 40.05 -35.56 -22.52
CA ASN A 212 40.59 -36.02 -23.80
C ASN A 212 41.79 -35.17 -24.28
N SER A 213 41.87 -33.92 -23.85
CA SER A 213 42.97 -32.99 -24.12
C SER A 213 43.03 -31.91 -23.04
N LEU A 214 44.19 -31.31 -22.82
CA LEU A 214 44.34 -30.16 -21.92
C LEU A 214 43.99 -28.86 -22.65
N GLY A 215 43.49 -27.85 -21.93
CA GLY A 215 43.03 -26.58 -22.49
C GLY A 215 41.66 -26.14 -21.95
N ARG A 216 40.99 -25.23 -22.68
CA ARG A 216 39.70 -24.68 -22.27
C ARG A 216 38.55 -25.66 -22.52
N TYR A 217 37.75 -25.94 -21.49
CA TYR A 217 36.58 -26.80 -21.54
C TYR A 217 35.42 -26.23 -20.70
N ASP A 218 34.46 -25.59 -21.35
CA ASP A 218 33.26 -25.05 -20.67
C ASP A 218 32.20 -26.16 -20.51
N VAL A 219 31.47 -26.17 -19.39
CA VAL A 219 30.43 -27.18 -19.10
C VAL A 219 29.10 -26.50 -18.80
N ASN A 220 28.07 -26.82 -19.58
CA ASN A 220 26.70 -26.39 -19.29
C ASN A 220 26.04 -27.40 -18.35
N MET A 221 25.78 -27.01 -17.11
CA MET A 221 25.13 -27.87 -16.12
C MET A 221 23.61 -27.70 -16.20
N LYS A 222 22.88 -28.81 -16.08
CA LYS A 222 21.41 -28.81 -16.07
C LYS A 222 20.92 -28.72 -14.63
N GLU A 223 19.90 -27.92 -14.36
CA GLU A 223 19.32 -27.76 -13.02
C GLU A 223 18.67 -29.07 -12.50
N THR A 224 18.79 -29.33 -11.19
CA THR A 224 18.19 -30.49 -10.53
C THR A 224 16.71 -30.24 -10.22
N ARG A 225 15.82 -31.20 -10.51
CA ARG A 225 14.35 -31.08 -10.32
C ARG A 225 13.85 -31.34 -8.89
N THR A 226 14.73 -31.38 -7.91
CA THR A 226 14.44 -31.60 -6.50
C THR A 226 15.30 -30.67 -5.66
N THR A 227 14.73 -29.56 -5.20
CA THR A 227 15.36 -28.69 -4.21
C THR A 227 14.91 -29.08 -2.82
N LEU A 228 15.79 -29.78 -2.10
CA LEU A 228 16.09 -29.58 -0.67
C LEU A 228 17.03 -30.69 -0.20
N ASN A 229 18.21 -30.28 0.29
CA ASN A 229 18.77 -30.73 1.55
C ASN A 229 19.89 -29.75 1.92
N GLU A 230 19.58 -28.86 2.86
CA GLU A 230 20.61 -28.29 3.72
C GLU A 230 21.24 -29.44 4.55
N VAL A 231 22.52 -29.29 4.89
CA VAL A 231 23.41 -30.21 5.62
C VAL A 231 24.40 -31.00 4.74
N ALA A 232 25.52 -30.33 4.45
CA ALA A 232 26.88 -30.87 4.52
C ALA A 232 27.84 -29.66 4.54
N ILE A 233 28.25 -29.22 5.73
CA ILE A 233 29.18 -28.10 5.88
C ILE A 233 30.60 -28.64 5.71
N ARG A 234 31.27 -28.19 4.65
CA ARG A 234 32.73 -28.18 4.52
C ARG A 234 33.15 -26.84 3.95
N GLY A 235 33.74 -26.01 4.81
CA GLY A 235 34.44 -24.78 4.45
C GLY A 235 33.52 -23.65 3.99
N TYR A 236 33.85 -22.42 4.39
CA TYR A 236 33.11 -21.19 4.07
C TYR A 236 32.76 -21.05 2.58
N ILE A 237 31.52 -21.42 2.25
CA ILE A 237 30.86 -21.06 1.00
C ILE A 237 30.14 -19.72 1.23
N LYS A 238 30.20 -18.85 0.22
CA LYS A 238 29.47 -17.59 0.11
C LYS A 238 27.96 -17.85 0.26
N ARG A 239 27.40 -17.71 1.47
CA ARG A 239 25.95 -17.73 1.72
C ARG A 239 25.40 -16.32 1.58
N THR A 240 24.43 -16.13 0.69
CA THR A 240 23.43 -15.08 0.86
C THR A 240 22.48 -15.54 1.95
N ARG A 241 22.42 -14.81 3.06
CA ARG A 241 21.29 -14.89 3.99
C ARG A 241 20.06 -14.52 3.16
N GLU A 242 19.13 -15.44 2.93
CA GLU A 242 17.83 -15.08 2.35
C GLU A 242 17.15 -14.13 3.35
N THR A 243 17.24 -12.84 3.03
CA THR A 243 16.48 -11.69 3.52
C THR A 243 15.82 -11.83 4.91
N THR A 244 16.63 -11.69 5.97
CA THR A 244 16.16 -11.18 7.27
C THR A 244 16.60 -9.73 7.39
N THR A 245 15.92 -8.82 6.71
CA THR A 245 16.27 -7.38 6.69
C THR A 245 15.03 -6.49 6.70
N GLY A 246 13.87 -7.01 7.09
CA GLY A 246 12.85 -6.13 7.66
C GLY A 246 13.49 -5.47 8.87
N ALA A 247 13.36 -4.15 9.02
CA ALA A 247 13.97 -3.35 10.09
C ALA A 247 13.82 -4.06 11.45
N SER A 248 14.81 -4.88 11.79
CA SER A 248 14.83 -5.69 13.00
C SER A 248 15.55 -4.80 13.99
N PHE A 249 14.80 -3.99 14.73
CA PHE A 249 15.38 -3.26 15.83
C PHE A 249 15.75 -4.28 16.91
N VAL A 250 17.02 -4.68 16.94
CA VAL A 250 17.60 -5.41 18.07
C VAL A 250 17.60 -4.43 19.25
N VAL A 251 16.70 -4.63 20.21
CA VAL A 251 16.75 -3.89 21.46
C VAL A 251 17.88 -4.49 22.29
N MET A 252 19.04 -3.83 22.31
CA MET A 252 20.14 -4.27 23.15
C MET A 252 19.77 -4.04 24.62
N GLY A 253 19.97 -5.04 25.48
CA GLY A 253 19.64 -4.92 26.93
C GLY A 253 20.31 -3.73 27.63
N LYS A 254 21.41 -3.20 27.09
CA LYS A 254 22.07 -1.96 27.53
C LYS A 254 21.27 -0.69 27.21
N GLU A 255 20.66 -0.60 26.03
CA GLU A 255 19.89 0.58 25.59
C GLU A 255 18.57 0.71 26.36
N VAL A 256 18.12 -0.37 27.00
CA VAL A 256 16.97 -0.40 27.91
C VAL A 256 17.31 0.24 29.27
N MET A 257 18.57 0.23 29.68
CA MET A 257 18.99 0.74 31.00
C MET A 257 19.38 2.23 31.01
N ASP A 258 19.78 2.79 29.86
CA ASP A 258 20.29 4.17 29.75
C ASP A 258 19.21 5.22 29.35
N VAL A 259 17.94 4.83 29.25
CA VAL A 259 16.82 5.75 28.96
C VAL A 259 15.97 5.95 30.21
N PRO A 260 15.76 7.19 30.69
CA PRO A 260 14.88 7.46 31.81
C PRO A 260 13.42 7.44 31.33
N VAL A 261 12.89 6.25 31.05
CA VAL A 261 11.45 6.04 30.87
C VAL A 261 11.02 4.92 31.80
N GLY A 262 10.00 5.20 32.62
CA GLY A 262 9.56 4.35 33.73
C GLY A 262 8.95 3.00 33.34
N ASN A 263 9.04 2.58 32.07
CA ASN A 263 8.52 1.31 31.61
C ASN A 263 9.09 0.88 30.22
N VAL A 264 9.81 -0.26 30.18
CA VAL A 264 10.33 -0.92 28.96
C VAL A 264 9.21 -1.33 27.99
N GLU A 265 8.00 -1.53 28.49
CA GLU A 265 6.84 -2.03 27.76
C GLU A 265 6.33 -1.00 26.73
N GLN A 266 6.50 0.31 26.99
CA GLN A 266 6.17 1.38 26.03
C GLN A 266 7.16 1.48 24.85
N LEU A 267 8.43 1.10 25.05
CA LEU A 267 9.46 1.11 23.99
C LEU A 267 9.19 0.08 22.88
N LEU A 268 8.48 -1.01 23.20
CA LEU A 268 8.11 -2.07 22.26
C LEU A 268 6.79 -1.79 21.53
N GLN A 269 5.89 -1.00 22.14
CA GLN A 269 4.53 -0.76 21.66
C GLN A 269 4.45 0.07 20.35
N GLY A 270 5.52 0.77 19.96
CA GLY A 270 5.66 1.45 18.67
C GLY A 270 6.63 0.80 17.68
N LYS A 271 7.21 -0.37 18.03
CA LYS A 271 8.19 -1.09 17.18
C LYS A 271 7.66 -2.42 16.64
N VAL A 272 6.62 -2.99 17.25
CA VAL A 272 6.00 -4.27 16.86
C VAL A 272 4.50 -4.07 16.61
N ALA A 273 4.09 -4.13 15.34
CA ALA A 273 2.69 -3.96 14.94
C ALA A 273 1.79 -5.05 15.57
N GLY A 274 0.86 -4.63 16.45
CA GLY A 274 -0.10 -5.52 17.12
C GLY A 274 0.22 -5.86 18.58
N LEU A 275 1.27 -5.28 19.16
CA LEU A 275 1.52 -5.36 20.61
C LEU A 275 0.53 -4.46 21.35
N ASN A 276 -0.45 -5.03 22.06
CA ASN A 276 -1.41 -4.30 22.87
C ASN A 276 -1.22 -4.69 24.35
N LEU A 277 -0.89 -3.72 25.19
CA LEU A 277 -0.53 -3.94 26.59
C LEU A 277 -1.62 -3.37 27.50
N GLN A 278 -2.43 -4.28 28.04
CA GLN A 278 -3.28 -4.02 29.19
C GLN A 278 -2.97 -5.10 30.23
N SER A 279 -2.64 -4.69 31.46
CA SER A 279 -2.37 -5.58 32.57
C SER A 279 -3.67 -6.28 32.97
N TYR A 280 -3.68 -7.61 32.85
CA TYR A 280 -4.82 -8.43 33.23
C TYR A 280 -4.36 -9.49 34.22
N ALA A 281 -5.11 -9.64 35.32
CA ALA A 281 -4.99 -10.81 36.18
C ALA A 281 -5.35 -12.05 35.35
N ARG A 282 -4.38 -12.95 35.14
CA ARG A 282 -4.54 -14.18 34.36
C ARG A 282 -4.18 -15.38 35.24
N THR A 283 -5.05 -16.37 35.25
CA THR A 283 -4.84 -17.67 35.90
C THR A 283 -3.89 -18.52 35.04
N ASN A 284 -2.80 -18.99 35.65
CA ASN A 284 -1.83 -19.87 34.99
C ASN A 284 -2.45 -21.27 34.82
N ALA A 285 -2.41 -21.81 33.60
CA ALA A 285 -2.57 -23.25 33.42
C ALA A 285 -1.28 -23.94 33.89
N GLU A 286 -1.42 -24.97 34.73
CA GLU A 286 -0.31 -25.80 35.17
C GLU A 286 0.24 -26.61 33.98
N PHE A 287 1.42 -26.23 33.49
CA PHE A 287 2.19 -27.05 32.55
C PHE A 287 3.13 -27.94 33.35
N ASN A 288 3.26 -29.22 32.98
CA ASN A 288 4.25 -30.12 33.58
C ASN A 288 5.66 -29.60 33.31
N VAL A 289 6.33 -29.13 34.36
CA VAL A 289 7.63 -28.47 34.34
C VAL A 289 8.73 -29.53 34.48
N PHE A 290 9.67 -29.62 33.53
CA PHE A 290 10.88 -30.44 33.64
C PHE A 290 11.99 -29.64 34.33
N GLU A 291 12.66 -30.16 35.36
CA GLU A 291 13.75 -29.41 36.02
C GLU A 291 14.86 -29.02 35.03
N PRO A 292 15.30 -27.75 35.00
CA PRO A 292 16.44 -27.34 34.19
C PRO A 292 17.69 -27.95 34.84
N GLY A 293 18.39 -28.82 34.10
CA GLY A 293 19.71 -29.31 34.53
C GLY A 293 20.65 -28.13 34.85
N SER A 294 21.48 -28.27 35.90
CA SER A 294 22.39 -27.22 36.33
C SER A 294 23.34 -26.79 35.18
N PRO A 295 23.49 -25.48 34.89
CA PRO A 295 24.30 -25.00 33.76
C PRO A 295 25.80 -25.22 33.95
N GLY A 296 26.28 -25.59 35.13
CA GLY A 296 27.69 -25.87 35.39
C GLY A 296 28.63 -24.76 34.88
N ALA A 297 29.68 -25.14 34.15
CA ALA A 297 30.64 -24.21 33.53
C ALA A 297 30.04 -23.39 32.38
N LEU A 298 29.03 -23.93 31.68
CA LEU A 298 28.37 -23.28 30.52
C LEU A 298 27.73 -21.93 30.90
N GLY A 299 27.21 -21.81 32.12
CA GLY A 299 26.60 -20.57 32.61
C GLY A 299 27.55 -19.36 32.62
N ARG A 300 28.87 -19.61 32.72
CA ARG A 300 29.92 -18.57 32.77
C ARG A 300 30.37 -18.06 31.40
N ILE A 301 29.93 -18.69 30.31
CA ILE A 301 30.28 -18.29 28.95
C ILE A 301 29.64 -16.93 28.66
N ILE A 302 30.45 -15.98 28.19
CA ILE A 302 30.01 -14.66 27.74
C ILE A 302 29.49 -14.81 26.31
N PRO A 303 28.18 -14.61 26.06
CA PRO A 303 27.62 -14.73 24.72
C PRO A 303 27.90 -13.50 23.87
N ARG A 304 27.84 -13.67 22.55
CA ARG A 304 27.75 -12.59 21.55
C ARG A 304 26.39 -11.91 21.67
N THR A 305 26.35 -10.59 21.72
CA THR A 305 25.15 -9.76 21.94
C THR A 305 25.00 -8.59 20.96
N ASN A 306 26.09 -8.14 20.33
CA ASN A 306 26.06 -7.04 19.36
C ASN A 306 25.91 -7.57 17.92
N PHE A 307 24.70 -7.63 17.39
CA PHE A 307 24.41 -8.13 16.04
C PHE A 307 24.18 -7.03 15.00
N SER A 308 24.56 -5.79 15.29
CA SER A 308 24.36 -4.64 14.41
C SER A 308 24.82 -4.91 12.98
N GLU A 309 23.97 -4.61 12.00
CA GLU A 309 24.27 -4.78 10.58
C GLU A 309 25.22 -3.69 10.06
N THR A 310 25.42 -2.61 10.81
CA THR A 310 26.39 -1.55 10.50
C THR A 310 27.43 -1.46 11.60
N ALA A 311 28.70 -1.60 11.26
CA ALA A 311 29.82 -1.43 12.17
C ALA A 311 30.15 0.05 12.38
N PHE A 312 30.19 0.82 11.28
CA PHE A 312 30.35 2.28 11.33
C PHE A 312 29.80 2.96 10.07
N PHE A 313 29.50 4.25 10.21
CA PHE A 313 29.26 5.19 9.12
C PHE A 313 29.95 6.51 9.45
N TYR A 314 31.02 6.84 8.72
CA TYR A 314 31.81 8.05 8.89
C TYR A 314 31.65 8.93 7.65
N PRO A 315 30.87 10.02 7.72
CA PRO A 315 30.53 10.83 6.54
C PRO A 315 31.65 11.76 6.07
N HIS A 316 32.57 12.17 6.96
CA HIS A 316 33.51 13.28 6.72
C HIS A 316 34.92 13.01 7.28
N LEU A 317 35.53 11.87 6.95
CA LEU A 317 36.90 11.60 7.36
C LEU A 317 37.87 12.52 6.61
N ARG A 318 38.89 13.02 7.31
CA ARG A 318 39.98 13.81 6.74
C ARG A 318 41.32 13.13 7.00
N PRO A 319 42.31 13.31 6.10
CA PRO A 319 43.62 12.75 6.29
C PRO A 319 44.35 13.47 7.42
N ASN A 320 45.23 12.75 8.11
CA ASN A 320 46.16 13.32 9.07
C ASN A 320 47.29 14.09 8.34
N SER A 321 48.25 14.65 9.10
CA SER A 321 49.38 15.42 8.54
C SER A 321 50.28 14.66 7.58
N LYS A 322 50.15 13.32 7.49
CA LYS A 322 50.86 12.45 6.54
C LYS A 322 50.03 12.07 5.32
N GLY A 323 48.82 12.61 5.18
CA GLY A 323 47.88 12.24 4.11
C GLY A 323 47.12 10.94 4.37
N GLU A 324 47.20 10.35 5.56
CA GLU A 324 46.62 9.05 5.88
C GLU A 324 45.28 9.18 6.61
N PHE A 325 44.33 8.31 6.31
CA PHE A 325 43.08 8.16 7.04
C PHE A 325 43.21 7.01 8.03
N ASP A 326 42.93 7.31 9.30
CA ASP A 326 42.85 6.34 10.39
C ASP A 326 41.38 5.99 10.65
N ILE A 327 41.00 4.73 10.44
CA ILE A 327 39.64 4.23 10.70
C ILE A 327 39.72 3.24 11.85
N GLU A 328 39.27 3.67 13.03
CA GLU A 328 39.19 2.83 14.23
C GLU A 328 37.75 2.38 14.45
N PHE A 329 37.55 1.07 14.62
CA PHE A 329 36.21 0.52 14.81
C PHE A 329 36.25 -0.74 15.68
N THR A 330 35.08 -1.09 16.24
CA THR A 330 34.85 -2.40 16.84
C THR A 330 33.92 -3.16 15.92
N ILE A 331 34.34 -4.33 15.44
CA ILE A 331 33.48 -5.12 14.56
C ILE A 331 32.30 -5.69 15.37
N PRO A 332 31.05 -5.66 14.85
CA PRO A 332 29.96 -6.33 15.54
C PRO A 332 30.22 -7.84 15.64
N GLN A 333 29.46 -8.50 16.50
CA GLN A 333 29.68 -9.87 16.91
C GLN A 333 28.93 -10.91 16.04
N SER A 334 28.30 -10.46 14.96
CA SER A 334 27.75 -11.36 13.92
C SER A 334 28.89 -12.15 13.28
N LEU A 335 28.67 -13.44 13.04
CA LEU A 335 29.61 -14.31 12.30
C LEU A 335 29.25 -14.27 10.82
N THR A 336 29.72 -13.23 10.13
CA THR A 336 29.25 -12.86 8.79
C THR A 336 30.39 -12.27 7.98
N ARG A 337 30.06 -11.80 6.78
CA ARG A 337 30.93 -10.96 5.98
C ARG A 337 30.45 -9.52 6.08
N TYR A 338 31.38 -8.62 6.34
CA TYR A 338 31.17 -7.19 6.23
C TYR A 338 31.78 -6.65 4.94
N LYS A 339 31.10 -5.67 4.33
CA LYS A 339 31.58 -4.94 3.17
C LYS A 339 31.79 -3.48 3.57
N MET A 340 33.02 -3.02 3.36
CA MET A 340 33.38 -1.61 3.46
C MET A 340 33.13 -0.95 2.11
N LEU A 341 32.51 0.23 2.14
CA LEU A 341 32.43 1.15 1.02
C LEU A 341 33.14 2.45 1.39
N GLY A 342 33.97 2.94 0.48
CA GLY A 342 34.62 4.24 0.57
C GLY A 342 34.28 5.12 -0.63
N PHE A 343 33.94 6.38 -0.37
CA PHE A 343 33.79 7.43 -1.37
C PHE A 343 34.70 8.61 -1.01
N ALA A 344 35.67 8.88 -1.86
CA ALA A 344 36.61 9.99 -1.69
C ALA A 344 36.36 11.08 -2.73
N HIS A 345 36.50 12.35 -2.32
CA HIS A 345 36.46 13.48 -3.23
C HIS A 345 37.42 14.62 -2.84
N THR A 346 37.79 15.46 -3.81
CA THR A 346 38.55 16.70 -3.59
C THR A 346 37.74 17.94 -3.92
N LYS A 347 38.27 19.13 -3.61
CA LYS A 347 37.70 20.43 -4.03
C LYS A 347 37.68 20.60 -5.55
N ALA A 348 38.57 19.94 -6.26
CA ALA A 348 38.61 19.91 -7.73
C ALA A 348 37.58 18.94 -8.35
N PHE A 349 36.69 18.34 -7.54
CA PHE A 349 35.71 17.33 -7.94
C PHE A 349 36.31 16.05 -8.52
N GLU A 350 37.58 15.74 -8.19
CA GLU A 350 38.14 14.41 -8.41
C GLU A 350 37.43 13.44 -7.46
N THR A 351 37.07 12.25 -7.92
CA THR A 351 36.31 11.28 -7.12
C THR A 351 36.84 9.87 -7.25
N LEU A 352 36.75 9.09 -6.17
CA LEU A 352 37.08 7.66 -6.14
C LEU A 352 36.06 6.87 -5.32
N PHE A 353 35.67 5.73 -5.87
CA PHE A 353 34.89 4.70 -5.18
C PHE A 353 35.74 3.46 -4.99
N PHE A 354 35.69 2.87 -3.80
CA PHE A 354 36.35 1.61 -3.52
C PHE A 354 35.57 0.78 -2.52
N SER A 355 35.89 -0.52 -2.48
CA SER A 355 35.31 -1.44 -1.51
C SER A 355 36.33 -2.46 -1.01
N LYS A 356 36.10 -2.97 0.20
CA LYS A 356 36.84 -4.07 0.82
C LYS A 356 35.89 -5.00 1.55
N GLU A 357 36.25 -6.28 1.66
CA GLU A 357 35.47 -7.27 2.40
C GLU A 357 36.27 -7.78 3.59
N LEU A 358 35.58 -7.97 4.70
CA LEU A 358 36.10 -8.51 5.96
C LEU A 358 35.21 -9.68 6.39
N VAL A 359 35.77 -10.72 6.98
CA VAL A 359 35.03 -11.87 7.54
C VAL A 359 35.22 -11.94 9.05
N THR A 360 34.13 -12.10 9.79
CA THR A 360 34.15 -12.39 11.22
C THR A 360 33.92 -13.88 11.47
N GLN A 361 34.84 -14.55 12.18
CA GLN A 361 34.78 -15.99 12.40
C GLN A 361 35.42 -16.45 13.72
N LYS A 362 34.91 -17.56 14.29
CA LYS A 362 35.52 -18.29 15.41
C LYS A 362 35.80 -19.73 15.01
N GLN A 363 36.89 -20.33 15.51
CA GLN A 363 37.25 -21.73 15.22
C GLN A 363 36.18 -22.75 15.64
N PHE A 364 35.43 -22.43 16.69
CA PHE A 364 34.23 -23.12 17.13
C PHE A 364 33.16 -22.06 17.39
N ALA A 365 31.98 -22.26 16.82
CA ALA A 365 30.89 -21.30 16.91
C ALA A 365 29.53 -21.99 17.06
N ILE A 366 28.62 -21.32 17.77
CA ILE A 366 27.20 -21.70 17.86
C ILE A 366 26.34 -20.51 17.44
N SER A 367 25.31 -20.76 16.63
CA SER A 367 24.32 -19.75 16.24
C SER A 367 22.91 -20.31 16.24
N ALA A 368 21.98 -19.65 16.92
CA ALA A 368 20.57 -19.99 16.95
C ALA A 368 19.90 -19.63 15.61
N ASN A 369 19.07 -20.54 15.14
CA ASN A 369 18.06 -20.26 14.14
C ASN A 369 16.78 -19.87 14.89
N ALA A 370 16.71 -18.61 15.31
CA ALA A 370 15.56 -18.06 16.04
C ALA A 370 14.50 -17.49 15.08
N PRO A 371 13.20 -17.65 15.38
CA PRO A 371 12.14 -16.99 14.62
C PRO A 371 12.16 -15.48 14.85
N ARG A 372 11.46 -14.70 14.02
CA ARG A 372 11.31 -13.24 14.25
C ARG A 372 10.50 -12.89 15.49
N PHE A 373 9.56 -13.75 15.86
CA PHE A 373 8.71 -13.58 17.03
C PHE A 373 8.22 -14.96 17.52
N LEU A 374 7.71 -14.98 18.74
CA LEU A 374 6.99 -16.09 19.33
C LEU A 374 5.54 -15.68 19.56
N ARG A 375 4.63 -16.64 19.76
CA ARG A 375 3.23 -16.33 20.11
C ARG A 375 2.78 -17.23 21.25
N GLU A 376 2.00 -16.68 22.17
CA GLU A 376 1.42 -17.45 23.28
C GLU A 376 0.69 -18.70 22.75
N LEU A 377 0.78 -19.80 23.48
CA LEU A 377 0.19 -21.11 23.17
C LEU A 377 0.74 -21.81 21.92
N ASP A 378 1.71 -21.23 21.21
CA ASP A 378 2.42 -21.92 20.14
C ASP A 378 3.48 -22.87 20.72
N THR A 379 3.77 -23.93 19.97
CA THR A 379 4.91 -24.81 20.23
C THR A 379 5.93 -24.63 19.12
N ILE A 380 7.22 -24.57 19.46
CA ILE A 380 8.29 -24.37 18.48
C ILE A 380 9.51 -25.24 18.80
N VAL A 381 10.15 -25.75 17.76
CA VAL A 381 11.49 -26.34 17.84
C VAL A 381 12.53 -25.25 17.57
N LEU A 382 13.15 -24.72 18.62
CA LEU A 382 14.27 -23.79 18.49
C LEU A 382 15.56 -24.59 18.25
N SER A 383 16.26 -24.31 17.16
CA SER A 383 17.49 -25.03 16.79
C SER A 383 18.70 -24.11 16.79
N ALA A 384 19.88 -24.64 17.08
CA ALA A 384 21.15 -23.95 16.92
C ALA A 384 22.13 -24.78 16.09
N ASN A 385 22.86 -24.10 15.21
CA ASN A 385 23.90 -24.67 14.37
C ASN A 385 25.25 -24.53 15.07
N LEU A 386 25.95 -25.64 15.21
CA LEU A 386 27.32 -25.69 15.70
C LEU A 386 28.27 -25.88 14.52
N ASN A 387 29.34 -25.09 14.48
CA ASN A 387 30.36 -25.15 13.43
C ASN A 387 31.74 -25.39 14.04
N ASN A 388 32.44 -26.38 13.50
CA ASN A 388 33.81 -26.72 13.87
C ASN A 388 34.74 -26.51 12.67
N LEU A 389 35.61 -25.53 12.75
CA LEU A 389 36.61 -25.21 11.71
C LEU A 389 38.00 -25.72 12.09
N THR A 390 38.10 -26.45 13.19
CA THR A 390 39.36 -27.06 13.60
C THR A 390 39.60 -28.33 12.80
N ASP A 391 40.85 -28.79 12.84
CA ASP A 391 41.30 -30.04 12.25
C ASP A 391 40.98 -31.27 13.13
N LYS A 392 40.28 -31.09 14.25
CA LYS A 392 39.96 -32.12 15.25
C LYS A 392 38.47 -32.35 15.39
N LEU A 393 38.10 -33.56 15.79
CA LEU A 393 36.76 -33.88 16.29
C LEU A 393 36.52 -33.13 17.61
N LEU A 394 35.36 -32.49 17.75
CA LEU A 394 34.96 -31.81 18.98
C LEU A 394 33.77 -32.53 19.63
N LYS A 395 33.87 -32.77 20.95
CA LYS A 395 32.80 -33.34 21.79
C LYS A 395 32.59 -32.41 22.97
N GLY A 396 31.33 -32.09 23.26
CA GLY A 396 31.01 -31.08 24.24
C GLY A 396 29.54 -30.99 24.59
N ASN A 397 29.19 -29.95 25.31
CA ASN A 397 27.82 -29.69 25.74
C ASN A 397 27.38 -28.29 25.29
N ALA A 398 26.11 -28.18 24.92
CA ALA A 398 25.45 -26.93 24.65
C ALA A 398 24.30 -26.72 25.62
N PHE A 399 24.01 -25.46 25.94
CA PHE A 399 22.99 -25.07 26.90
C PHE A 399 22.15 -23.92 26.33
N LEU A 400 20.83 -24.03 26.47
CA LEU A 400 19.88 -22.97 26.19
C LEU A 400 19.28 -22.47 27.50
N GLU A 401 19.52 -21.19 27.81
CA GLU A 401 18.81 -20.46 28.84
C GLU A 401 17.75 -19.57 28.20
N LEU A 402 16.57 -19.52 28.82
CA LEU A 402 15.48 -18.64 28.43
C LEU A 402 15.18 -17.76 29.64
N ARG A 403 15.10 -16.44 29.44
CA ARG A 403 14.75 -15.47 30.48
C ARG A 403 13.59 -14.61 30.04
N ASN A 404 12.76 -14.21 30.99
CA ASN A 404 11.80 -13.15 30.74
C ASN A 404 12.60 -11.85 30.56
N ALA A 405 12.48 -11.21 29.39
CA ALA A 405 13.28 -10.05 29.07
C ALA A 405 12.97 -8.83 29.97
N VAL A 406 11.80 -8.80 30.61
CA VAL A 406 11.37 -7.73 31.51
C VAL A 406 11.86 -7.99 32.94
N THR A 407 11.63 -9.20 33.46
CA THR A 407 11.95 -9.49 34.87
C THR A 407 13.35 -10.06 35.09
N GLY A 408 14.03 -10.52 34.02
CA GLY A 408 15.30 -11.25 34.09
C GLY A 408 15.17 -12.68 34.63
N ASN A 409 13.99 -13.10 35.09
CA ASN A 409 13.79 -14.42 35.67
C ASN A 409 13.95 -15.51 34.61
N VAL A 410 14.60 -16.61 34.99
CA VAL A 410 14.73 -17.80 34.15
C VAL A 410 13.35 -18.40 33.89
N LEU A 411 13.08 -18.71 32.63
CA LEU A 411 11.86 -19.33 32.13
C LEU A 411 12.10 -20.83 31.92
N ASN A 412 11.20 -21.63 32.47
CA ASN A 412 11.20 -23.06 32.25
C ASN A 412 10.02 -23.48 31.37
N ILE A 413 10.24 -23.42 30.04
CA ILE A 413 9.19 -23.63 29.03
C ILE A 413 9.52 -24.78 28.07
N PHE A 414 10.40 -25.68 28.50
CA PHE A 414 10.77 -26.87 27.75
C PHE A 414 9.69 -27.95 27.87
N SER A 415 9.29 -28.54 26.75
CA SER A 415 8.21 -29.54 26.73
C SER A 415 8.68 -30.98 26.89
N LYS A 416 9.88 -31.31 26.40
CA LYS A 416 10.44 -32.69 26.39
C LYS A 416 11.97 -32.77 26.46
N SER A 417 12.68 -31.67 26.24
CA SER A 417 14.14 -31.64 26.15
C SER A 417 14.74 -31.00 27.40
N THR A 418 15.85 -31.55 27.90
CA THR A 418 16.69 -30.85 28.87
C THR A 418 17.30 -29.59 28.25
N ALA A 419 17.54 -28.57 29.08
CA ALA A 419 18.20 -27.35 28.65
C ALA A 419 19.64 -27.59 28.13
N VAL A 420 20.32 -28.59 28.70
CA VAL A 420 21.65 -29.06 28.26
C VAL A 420 21.51 -30.20 27.25
N GLN A 421 22.28 -30.14 26.16
CA GLN A 421 22.40 -31.21 25.16
C GLN A 421 23.87 -31.49 24.85
N ALA A 422 24.25 -32.76 24.83
CA ALA A 422 25.56 -33.19 24.37
C ALA A 422 25.65 -33.13 22.84
N PHE A 423 26.83 -32.84 22.30
CA PHE A 423 27.09 -32.85 20.87
C PHE A 423 28.44 -33.49 20.52
N GLU A 424 28.53 -33.96 19.28
CA GLU A 424 29.76 -34.41 18.63
C GLU A 424 29.80 -33.85 17.20
N ILE A 425 30.91 -33.24 16.81
CA ILE A 425 31.06 -32.56 15.52
C ILE A 425 32.41 -32.90 14.91
N ASP A 426 32.38 -33.45 13.70
CA ASP A 426 33.57 -33.77 12.91
C ASP A 426 34.46 -32.54 12.63
N LYS A 427 35.74 -32.80 12.35
CA LYS A 427 36.69 -31.77 11.89
C LYS A 427 36.17 -31.09 10.63
N ASN A 428 36.27 -29.76 10.55
CA ASN A 428 35.72 -28.96 9.45
C ASN A 428 34.24 -29.24 9.14
N GLY A 429 33.47 -29.67 10.14
CA GLY A 429 32.08 -30.09 10.04
C GLY A 429 31.14 -29.24 10.87
N SER A 430 29.85 -29.59 10.82
CA SER A 430 28.80 -28.90 11.57
C SER A 430 27.72 -29.87 12.03
N SER A 431 27.04 -29.51 13.11
CA SER A 431 25.87 -30.23 13.61
C SER A 431 24.74 -29.27 13.98
N VAL A 432 23.55 -29.80 14.19
CA VAL A 432 22.38 -29.06 14.64
C VAL A 432 21.89 -29.67 15.94
N ILE A 433 21.62 -28.82 16.92
CA ILE A 433 20.97 -29.18 18.19
C ILE A 433 19.64 -28.44 18.29
N SER A 434 18.69 -28.96 19.08
CA SER A 434 17.35 -28.37 19.11
C SER A 434 16.55 -28.63 20.38
N TRP A 435 15.79 -27.64 20.82
CA TRP A 435 14.94 -27.69 22.01
C TRP A 435 13.47 -27.47 21.63
N GLN A 436 12.57 -28.21 22.28
CA GLN A 436 11.13 -28.09 22.06
C GLN A 436 10.50 -27.21 23.13
N LEU A 437 9.96 -26.07 22.72
CA LEU A 437 9.41 -25.04 23.60
C LEU A 437 7.89 -24.94 23.47
N VAL A 438 7.20 -24.66 24.58
CA VAL A 438 5.78 -24.30 24.62
C VAL A 438 5.68 -22.90 25.18
N ILE A 439 5.15 -21.95 24.42
CA ILE A 439 5.14 -20.55 24.84
C ILE A 439 3.92 -20.29 25.73
N PRO A 440 4.08 -19.96 27.02
CA PRO A 440 2.96 -19.73 27.92
C PRO A 440 2.33 -18.35 27.70
N ILE A 441 1.17 -18.14 28.31
CA ILE A 441 0.48 -16.84 28.33
C ILE A 441 1.20 -15.90 29.31
N GLY A 442 1.24 -14.60 29.02
CA GLY A 442 1.71 -13.56 29.96
C GLY A 442 3.19 -13.23 29.86
N ILE A 443 3.90 -13.78 28.87
CA ILE A 443 5.27 -13.39 28.55
C ILE A 443 5.20 -12.43 27.36
N VAL A 444 5.85 -11.27 27.47
CA VAL A 444 5.87 -10.25 26.41
C VAL A 444 7.13 -10.32 25.54
N ALA A 445 8.23 -10.84 26.10
CA ALA A 445 9.48 -11.05 25.39
C ALA A 445 10.34 -12.11 26.10
N VAL A 446 11.04 -12.92 25.31
CA VAL A 446 11.95 -13.97 25.76
C VAL A 446 13.36 -13.65 25.29
N THR A 447 14.29 -13.49 26.23
CA THR A 447 15.71 -13.47 25.92
C THR A 447 16.22 -14.90 25.91
N TYR A 448 16.75 -15.36 24.78
CA TYR A 448 17.47 -16.63 24.70
C TYR A 448 18.96 -16.38 24.84
N LYS A 449 19.65 -17.24 25.58
CA LYS A 449 21.11 -17.35 25.61
C LYS A 449 21.46 -18.79 25.27
N VAL A 450 22.05 -19.00 24.10
CA VAL A 450 22.55 -20.31 23.67
C VAL A 450 24.06 -20.32 23.72
N VAL A 451 24.64 -21.29 24.41
CA VAL A 451 26.08 -21.42 24.60
C VAL A 451 26.54 -22.85 24.37
N ALA A 452 27.81 -23.03 24.00
CA ALA A 452 28.42 -24.34 23.84
C ALA A 452 29.89 -24.31 24.22
N GLU A 453 30.39 -25.43 24.75
CA GLU A 453 31.81 -25.62 25.07
C GLU A 453 32.32 -26.99 24.63
N SER A 454 33.59 -27.04 24.23
CA SER A 454 34.33 -28.26 23.92
C SER A 454 35.82 -28.05 24.24
N GLY A 455 36.26 -28.51 25.41
CA GLY A 455 37.64 -28.32 25.87
C GLY A 455 37.98 -26.83 26.06
N LYS A 456 38.98 -26.33 25.32
CA LYS A 456 39.37 -24.91 25.35
C LYS A 456 38.49 -23.98 24.50
N TYR A 457 37.57 -24.54 23.72
CA TYR A 457 36.73 -23.79 22.80
C TYR A 457 35.37 -23.52 23.44
N SER A 458 34.91 -22.28 23.37
CA SER A 458 33.56 -21.91 23.77
C SER A 458 33.01 -20.79 22.89
N ASP A 459 31.69 -20.83 22.69
CA ASP A 459 30.96 -19.77 22.02
C ASP A 459 29.54 -19.68 22.56
N GLY A 460 28.90 -18.54 22.33
CA GLY A 460 27.51 -18.37 22.61
C GLY A 460 26.95 -17.15 21.93
N GLU A 461 25.63 -17.07 21.87
CA GLU A 461 24.91 -15.87 21.50
C GLU A 461 23.67 -15.68 22.37
N GLU A 462 23.30 -14.41 22.53
CA GLU A 462 22.15 -14.00 23.31
C GLU A 462 21.38 -12.91 22.57
N ASN A 463 20.08 -13.09 22.43
CA ASN A 463 19.20 -12.11 21.79
C ASN A 463 17.77 -12.21 22.36
N THR A 464 16.96 -11.18 22.09
CA THR A 464 15.59 -11.07 22.61
C THR A 464 14.56 -11.21 21.50
N LEU A 465 13.55 -12.06 21.72
CA LEU A 465 12.43 -12.30 20.82
C LEU A 465 11.15 -11.73 21.43
N PRO A 466 10.35 -10.96 20.66
CA PRO A 466 9.04 -10.54 21.10
C PRO A 466 8.09 -11.75 21.16
N VAL A 467 7.22 -11.78 22.17
CA VAL A 467 6.14 -12.77 22.29
C VAL A 467 4.81 -12.06 22.08
N LEU A 468 4.11 -12.44 21.02
CA LEU A 468 2.81 -11.89 20.68
C LEU A 468 1.69 -12.60 21.46
N SER A 469 0.72 -11.82 21.92
CA SER A 469 -0.51 -12.35 22.52
C SER A 469 -1.25 -13.25 21.52
N ASN A 470 -1.76 -14.39 21.99
CA ASN A 470 -2.73 -15.16 21.19
C ASN A 470 -4.15 -14.60 21.31
N SER A 471 -4.40 -13.77 22.33
CA SER A 471 -5.63 -13.01 22.49
C SER A 471 -5.56 -11.75 21.61
N ILE A 472 -6.37 -11.70 20.55
CA ILE A 472 -6.40 -10.59 19.59
C ILE A 472 -7.68 -9.78 19.75
N LEU A 473 -7.60 -8.46 19.55
CA LEU A 473 -8.76 -7.60 19.48
C LEU A 473 -9.45 -7.83 18.13
N VAL A 474 -10.67 -8.36 18.17
CA VAL A 474 -11.54 -8.54 17.02
C VAL A 474 -12.57 -7.42 17.01
N THR A 475 -12.82 -6.85 15.83
CA THR A 475 -13.90 -5.90 15.61
C THR A 475 -14.88 -6.50 14.63
N GLU A 476 -16.11 -6.66 15.05
CA GLU A 476 -17.23 -7.04 14.20
C GLU A 476 -18.17 -5.85 14.04
N ALA A 477 -18.74 -5.71 12.86
CA ALA A 477 -19.68 -4.64 12.58
C ALA A 477 -20.89 -5.15 11.80
N ILE A 478 -22.01 -4.46 11.96
CA ILE A 478 -23.16 -4.57 11.05
C ILE A 478 -23.55 -3.17 10.58
N SER A 479 -23.88 -3.05 9.30
CA SER A 479 -24.44 -1.81 8.74
C SER A 479 -25.93 -1.70 9.08
N LEU A 480 -26.33 -0.54 9.62
CA LEU A 480 -27.67 -0.26 10.11
C LEU A 480 -28.40 0.67 9.14
N ASN A 481 -28.95 0.15 8.04
CA ASN A 481 -29.61 0.94 7.00
C ASN A 481 -31.15 0.90 7.12
N VAL A 482 -31.78 2.06 7.28
CA VAL A 482 -33.22 2.17 7.55
C VAL A 482 -33.87 3.20 6.61
N ARG A 483 -34.90 2.77 5.87
CA ARG A 483 -35.70 3.63 5.00
C ARG A 483 -36.53 4.64 5.82
N GLY A 484 -36.92 5.74 5.19
CA GLY A 484 -37.77 6.74 5.84
C GLY A 484 -39.14 6.18 6.26
N ASN A 485 -39.64 6.60 7.41
CA ASN A 485 -40.91 6.15 8.00
C ASN A 485 -41.03 4.62 8.16
N THR A 486 -39.92 3.91 8.31
CA THR A 486 -39.91 2.45 8.52
C THR A 486 -39.28 2.08 9.86
N THR A 487 -39.61 0.87 10.32
CA THR A 487 -38.92 0.23 11.46
C THR A 487 -38.19 -1.00 10.96
N LYS A 488 -36.93 -1.16 11.36
CA LYS A 488 -36.12 -2.32 11.00
C LYS A 488 -35.37 -2.87 12.21
N THR A 489 -35.32 -4.19 12.30
CA THR A 489 -34.56 -4.92 13.31
C THR A 489 -33.35 -5.56 12.66
N PHE A 490 -32.19 -5.37 13.27
CA PHE A 490 -30.90 -5.92 12.89
C PHE A 490 -30.43 -6.89 13.95
N LYS A 491 -29.70 -7.93 13.53
CA LYS A 491 -29.13 -8.94 14.41
C LYS A 491 -27.63 -9.07 14.15
N MET A 492 -26.85 -8.98 15.22
CA MET A 492 -25.44 -9.36 15.26
C MET A 492 -25.35 -10.74 15.90
N ASP A 493 -25.49 -11.79 15.09
CA ASP A 493 -25.64 -13.18 15.56
C ASP A 493 -24.52 -13.64 16.48
N LYS A 494 -23.30 -13.17 16.26
CA LYS A 494 -22.15 -13.54 17.09
C LYS A 494 -22.14 -12.86 18.46
N LEU A 495 -22.57 -11.61 18.56
CA LEU A 495 -22.79 -10.98 19.86
C LEU A 495 -23.92 -11.68 20.61
N LEU A 496 -25.01 -12.04 19.92
CA LEU A 496 -26.09 -12.85 20.48
C LEU A 496 -25.58 -14.22 20.99
N ALA A 497 -24.56 -14.80 20.34
CA ALA A 497 -23.93 -16.06 20.72
C ALA A 497 -22.70 -15.92 21.65
N SER A 498 -22.31 -14.70 22.04
CA SER A 498 -21.05 -14.40 22.75
C SER A 498 -20.89 -15.18 24.07
N GLY A 499 -21.99 -15.44 24.78
CA GLY A 499 -22.00 -16.23 26.02
C GLY A 499 -21.59 -17.70 25.88
N LYS A 500 -21.38 -18.20 24.65
CA LYS A 500 -20.92 -19.58 24.39
C LYS A 500 -19.41 -19.74 24.46
N SER A 501 -18.62 -18.67 24.32
CA SER A 501 -17.15 -18.75 24.39
C SER A 501 -16.67 -18.55 25.82
N SER A 502 -15.82 -19.47 26.29
CA SER A 502 -15.17 -19.36 27.61
C SER A 502 -13.91 -18.51 27.60
N THR A 503 -13.41 -18.11 26.42
CA THR A 503 -12.18 -17.32 26.27
C THR A 503 -12.41 -15.91 25.75
N MET A 504 -13.60 -15.64 25.21
CA MET A 504 -14.01 -14.32 24.73
C MET A 504 -14.17 -13.32 25.88
N ARG A 505 -13.72 -12.08 25.67
CA ARG A 505 -13.91 -10.98 26.62
C ARG A 505 -14.34 -9.73 25.88
N ASN A 506 -15.50 -9.18 26.24
CA ASN A 506 -15.98 -7.93 25.68
C ASN A 506 -15.01 -6.79 25.96
N GLN A 507 -14.79 -5.93 24.96
CA GLN A 507 -14.03 -4.68 25.10
C GLN A 507 -14.96 -3.48 25.04
N SER A 508 -15.81 -3.41 24.00
CA SER A 508 -16.83 -2.38 23.87
C SER A 508 -17.88 -2.72 22.83
N LEU A 509 -19.06 -2.10 22.95
CA LEU A 509 -20.08 -2.07 21.91
C LEU A 509 -20.38 -0.61 21.57
N THR A 510 -20.14 -0.21 20.33
CA THR A 510 -20.30 1.18 19.87
C THR A 510 -21.40 1.25 18.84
N LEU A 511 -22.40 2.09 19.05
CA LEU A 511 -23.40 2.45 18.07
C LEU A 511 -23.06 3.82 17.50
N GLU A 512 -22.82 3.90 16.19
CA GLU A 512 -22.74 5.16 15.45
C GLU A 512 -23.94 5.26 14.53
N PHE A 513 -24.67 6.38 14.57
CA PHE A 513 -25.90 6.54 13.78
C PHE A 513 -26.08 7.97 13.30
N THR A 514 -26.38 8.12 12.01
CA THR A 514 -26.69 9.37 11.32
C THR A 514 -28.17 9.36 10.93
N SER A 515 -28.97 10.22 11.56
CA SER A 515 -30.41 10.28 11.32
C SER A 515 -30.79 11.06 10.06
N ASN A 516 -29.94 11.97 9.58
CA ASN A 516 -30.19 12.76 8.39
C ASN A 516 -28.93 12.91 7.51
N PRO A 517 -28.59 11.90 6.68
CA PRO A 517 -27.39 11.88 5.86
C PRO A 517 -27.40 12.86 4.68
N ILE A 518 -28.52 13.54 4.39
CA ILE A 518 -28.58 14.52 3.30
C ILE A 518 -27.57 15.66 3.50
N TRP A 519 -27.26 15.98 4.75
CA TRP A 519 -26.27 16.97 5.16
C TRP A 519 -24.84 16.62 4.69
N ASN A 520 -24.55 15.36 4.36
CA ASN A 520 -23.26 14.97 3.76
C ASN A 520 -23.05 15.58 2.37
N ALA A 521 -24.12 15.92 1.64
CA ALA A 521 -24.03 16.65 0.39
C ALA A 521 -23.54 18.09 0.61
N ILE A 522 -24.01 18.74 1.68
CA ILE A 522 -23.57 20.09 2.08
C ILE A 522 -22.08 20.05 2.48
N GLN A 523 -21.65 19.01 3.18
CA GLN A 523 -20.24 18.80 3.54
C GLN A 523 -19.32 18.59 2.31
N ALA A 524 -19.86 18.30 1.12
CA ALA A 524 -19.08 18.17 -0.10
C ALA A 524 -18.82 19.51 -0.83
N LEU A 525 -19.56 20.58 -0.49
CA LEU A 525 -19.45 21.89 -1.15
C LEU A 525 -18.07 22.57 -1.04
N PRO A 526 -17.31 22.47 0.08
CA PRO A 526 -15.99 23.12 0.19
C PRO A 526 -15.01 22.68 -0.90
N TYR A 527 -15.08 21.43 -1.35
CA TYR A 527 -14.24 20.93 -2.44
C TYR A 527 -14.40 21.74 -3.72
N LEU A 528 -15.62 22.19 -4.03
CA LEU A 528 -15.89 23.04 -5.19
C LEU A 528 -15.27 24.43 -5.03
N MET A 529 -15.34 24.99 -3.81
CA MET A 529 -14.92 26.36 -3.51
C MET A 529 -13.38 26.52 -3.48
N GLU A 530 -12.67 25.48 -3.06
CA GLU A 530 -11.22 25.54 -2.81
C GLU A 530 -10.34 25.01 -3.96
N TYR A 531 -10.95 24.48 -5.02
CA TYR A 531 -10.18 23.90 -6.11
C TYR A 531 -9.22 24.95 -6.71
N PRO A 532 -7.89 24.68 -6.76
CA PRO A 532 -6.87 25.74 -6.82
C PRO A 532 -6.64 26.31 -8.23
N TYR A 533 -7.32 25.78 -9.23
CA TYR A 533 -7.06 26.08 -10.64
C TYR A 533 -8.06 27.11 -11.18
N GLU A 534 -7.57 28.00 -12.04
CA GLU A 534 -8.31 29.17 -12.55
C GLU A 534 -8.86 28.97 -13.97
N CYS A 535 -9.19 27.73 -14.36
CA CYS A 535 -9.81 27.48 -15.66
C CYS A 535 -11.30 27.94 -15.66
N ALA A 536 -11.91 28.07 -16.84
CA ALA A 536 -13.29 28.58 -16.95
C ALA A 536 -14.32 27.67 -16.26
N GLU A 537 -14.19 26.35 -16.37
CA GLU A 537 -15.09 25.39 -15.71
C GLU A 537 -14.98 25.47 -14.18
N GLN A 538 -13.77 25.46 -13.62
CA GLN A 538 -13.56 25.53 -12.17
C GLN A 538 -13.99 26.87 -11.58
N THR A 539 -13.78 27.96 -12.31
CA THR A 539 -14.26 29.29 -11.92
C THR A 539 -15.80 29.32 -11.88
N MET A 540 -16.47 28.71 -12.86
CA MET A 540 -17.92 28.55 -12.85
C MET A 540 -18.40 27.63 -11.72
N SER A 541 -17.72 26.51 -11.46
CA SER A 541 -18.04 25.59 -10.36
C SER A 541 -17.91 26.25 -8.98
N ARG A 542 -16.91 27.12 -8.78
CA ARG A 542 -16.77 27.96 -7.57
C ARG A 542 -17.91 28.97 -7.44
N PHE A 543 -18.24 29.67 -8.52
CA PHE A 543 -19.38 30.59 -8.52
C PHE A 543 -20.68 29.85 -8.18
N TYR A 544 -20.92 28.69 -8.81
CA TYR A 544 -22.06 27.84 -8.53
C TYR A 544 -22.13 27.44 -7.07
N ALA A 545 -21.06 26.89 -6.51
CA ALA A 545 -21.03 26.44 -5.11
C ALA A 545 -21.38 27.58 -4.15
N ASN A 546 -20.85 28.79 -4.38
CA ASN A 546 -21.13 29.94 -3.54
C ASN A 546 -22.56 30.45 -3.72
N SER A 547 -23.10 30.47 -4.95
CA SER A 547 -24.47 30.92 -5.22
C SER A 547 -25.46 29.94 -4.59
N PHE A 548 -25.18 28.66 -4.73
CA PHE A 548 -25.96 27.57 -4.19
C PHE A 548 -25.95 27.57 -2.65
N ALA A 549 -24.77 27.71 -2.04
CA ALA A 549 -24.60 27.86 -0.60
C ALA A 549 -25.37 29.06 -0.03
N THR A 550 -25.26 30.24 -0.67
CA THR A 550 -26.01 31.44 -0.28
C THR A 550 -27.52 31.23 -0.42
N GLY A 551 -27.95 30.63 -1.53
CA GLY A 551 -29.37 30.35 -1.77
C GLY A 551 -29.96 29.39 -0.73
N ILE A 552 -29.24 28.32 -0.38
CA ILE A 552 -29.67 27.38 0.68
C ILE A 552 -29.72 28.07 2.04
N LEU A 553 -28.69 28.84 2.41
CA LEU A 553 -28.68 29.61 3.66
C LEU A 553 -29.90 30.54 3.79
N ASN A 554 -30.25 31.22 2.69
CA ASN A 554 -31.36 32.15 2.65
C ASN A 554 -32.73 31.45 2.56
N SER A 555 -32.76 30.16 2.21
CA SER A 555 -34.01 29.40 2.01
C SER A 555 -34.66 28.93 3.31
N SER A 556 -33.90 28.71 4.39
CA SER A 556 -34.43 28.22 5.68
C SER A 556 -33.65 28.78 6.88
N PRO A 557 -34.32 29.45 7.85
CA PRO A 557 -33.71 29.89 9.10
C PRO A 557 -33.09 28.75 9.91
N LYS A 558 -33.65 27.54 9.79
CA LYS A 558 -33.15 26.34 10.48
C LYS A 558 -31.78 25.92 9.96
N ILE A 559 -31.58 26.01 8.65
CA ILE A 559 -30.29 25.71 8.02
C ILE A 559 -29.24 26.72 8.50
N LYS A 560 -29.59 28.01 8.53
CA LYS A 560 -28.72 29.05 9.11
C LYS A 560 -28.31 28.75 10.55
N GLN A 561 -29.25 28.31 11.39
CA GLN A 561 -28.96 27.93 12.78
C GLN A 561 -27.96 26.75 12.87
N VAL A 562 -28.11 25.71 12.05
CA VAL A 562 -27.17 24.57 12.02
C VAL A 562 -25.75 25.05 11.70
N PHE A 563 -25.59 25.97 10.75
CA PHE A 563 -24.28 26.54 10.44
C PHE A 563 -23.70 27.40 11.57
N GLU A 564 -24.52 28.21 12.24
CA GLU A 564 -24.10 28.98 13.42
C GLU A 564 -23.66 28.06 14.57
N GLU A 565 -24.32 26.91 14.76
CA GLU A 565 -23.93 25.89 15.72
C GLU A 565 -22.62 25.21 15.32
N TRP A 566 -22.41 24.96 14.02
CA TRP A 566 -21.15 24.42 13.52
C TRP A 566 -19.97 25.37 13.74
N GLN A 567 -20.17 26.68 13.57
CA GLN A 567 -19.14 27.69 13.87
C GLN A 567 -18.73 27.71 15.35
N LYS A 568 -19.64 27.35 16.24
CA LYS A 568 -19.40 27.32 17.70
C LYS A 568 -18.91 25.96 18.19
N SER A 569 -18.92 24.94 17.35
CA SER A 569 -18.59 23.56 17.74
C SER A 569 -17.07 23.36 17.90
N PRO A 570 -16.61 22.64 18.93
CA PRO A 570 -15.19 22.37 19.14
C PRO A 570 -14.56 21.59 17.97
N GLU A 571 -13.26 21.79 17.74
CA GLU A 571 -12.52 21.34 16.53
C GLU A 571 -12.64 19.85 16.18
N ASP A 572 -12.85 18.99 17.17
CA ASP A 572 -12.95 17.53 16.99
C ASP A 572 -14.33 17.07 16.49
N SER A 573 -15.35 17.93 16.56
CA SER A 573 -16.73 17.60 16.16
C SER A 573 -16.85 17.27 14.66
N PHE A 574 -15.91 17.77 13.85
CA PHE A 574 -15.89 17.58 12.38
C PHE A 574 -14.80 16.61 11.89
N ALA A 575 -14.24 15.79 12.77
CA ALA A 575 -13.31 14.75 12.37
C ALA A 575 -13.93 13.81 11.31
N SER A 576 -13.16 13.37 10.31
CA SER A 576 -13.58 12.30 9.39
C SER A 576 -13.86 11.00 10.15
N SER A 577 -14.61 10.05 9.56
CA SER A 577 -14.87 8.74 10.19
C SER A 577 -13.59 8.04 10.66
N LEU A 578 -12.49 8.20 9.92
CA LEU A 578 -11.17 7.70 10.29
C LEU A 578 -10.62 8.41 11.54
N ASN A 579 -10.72 9.74 11.61
CA ASN A 579 -10.25 10.53 12.75
C ASN A 579 -11.13 10.35 14.01
N ARG A 580 -12.44 10.11 13.85
CA ARG A 580 -13.41 9.84 14.94
C ARG A 580 -13.17 8.49 15.64
N ASN A 581 -12.40 7.60 15.02
CA ASN A 581 -12.11 6.27 15.52
C ASN A 581 -10.63 6.13 15.90
N ALA A 582 -10.27 6.67 17.07
CA ALA A 582 -8.91 6.70 17.59
C ALA A 582 -8.25 5.31 17.72
N SER A 583 -9.04 4.25 17.91
CA SER A 583 -8.53 2.86 17.92
C SER A 583 -8.09 2.37 16.53
N LEU A 584 -8.66 2.90 15.45
CA LEU A 584 -8.19 2.69 14.07
C LEU A 584 -6.95 3.56 13.78
N LYS A 585 -6.91 4.76 14.35
CA LYS A 585 -5.84 5.76 14.19
C LYS A 585 -4.45 5.23 14.60
N THR A 586 -4.30 4.61 15.77
CA THR A 586 -2.97 4.25 16.30
C THR A 586 -2.25 3.15 15.50
N LEU A 587 -2.99 2.22 14.88
CA LEU A 587 -2.39 1.12 14.10
C LEU A 587 -2.14 1.49 12.62
N LEU A 588 -2.92 2.43 12.06
CA LEU A 588 -2.93 2.74 10.62
C LEU A 588 -2.11 3.98 10.26
N LEU A 589 -1.94 4.93 11.20
CA LEU A 589 -1.21 6.18 10.96
C LEU A 589 0.30 5.98 10.79
N GLU A 590 0.89 4.98 11.43
CA GLU A 590 2.33 4.67 11.30
C GLU A 590 2.65 3.97 9.97
N GLU A 591 1.65 3.48 9.25
CA GLU A 591 1.83 2.54 8.12
C GLU A 591 1.38 3.07 6.75
N THR A 592 0.87 4.31 6.62
CA THR A 592 0.27 4.79 5.35
C THR A 592 0.64 6.22 4.91
N PRO A 593 0.73 6.50 3.59
CA PRO A 593 0.79 7.87 3.05
C PRO A 593 -0.54 8.63 3.08
N TRP A 594 -1.66 7.95 3.38
CA TRP A 594 -3.02 8.47 3.24
C TRP A 594 -3.47 9.42 4.35
N VAL A 595 -2.67 9.53 5.41
CA VAL A 595 -2.85 10.49 6.52
C VAL A 595 -3.03 11.91 5.99
N ARG A 596 -2.29 12.29 4.93
CA ARG A 596 -2.43 13.59 4.28
C ARG A 596 -3.84 13.86 3.73
N ASN A 597 -4.55 12.84 3.26
CA ASN A 597 -5.91 12.99 2.72
C ASN A 597 -6.95 13.13 3.86
N ALA A 598 -6.78 12.41 4.98
CA ALA A 598 -7.64 12.54 6.15
C ALA A 598 -7.47 13.89 6.87
N ASP A 599 -6.23 14.39 6.96
CA ASP A 599 -5.92 15.73 7.46
C ASP A 599 -6.53 16.83 6.56
N THR A 600 -6.59 16.57 5.25
CA THR A 600 -7.24 17.46 4.28
C THR A 600 -8.75 17.53 4.53
N GLU A 601 -9.44 16.43 4.86
CA GLU A 601 -10.88 16.46 5.17
C GLU A 601 -11.20 17.20 6.47
N GLN A 602 -10.42 16.99 7.52
CA GLN A 602 -10.58 17.76 8.76
C GLN A 602 -10.34 19.25 8.48
N SER A 603 -9.37 19.59 7.63
CA SER A 603 -9.12 20.96 7.20
C SER A 603 -10.28 21.54 6.36
N LYS A 604 -10.88 20.75 5.44
CA LYS A 604 -12.07 21.14 4.65
C LYS A 604 -13.25 21.46 5.58
N MET A 605 -13.46 20.67 6.62
CA MET A 605 -14.55 20.92 7.58
C MET A 605 -14.29 22.12 8.50
N LYS A 606 -13.04 22.33 8.95
CA LYS A 606 -12.65 23.57 9.66
C LYS A 606 -12.99 24.81 8.83
N ARG A 607 -12.82 24.71 7.51
CA ARG A 607 -13.09 25.80 6.58
C ARG A 607 -14.57 25.98 6.29
N LEU A 608 -15.40 24.92 6.35
CA LEU A 608 -16.86 24.99 6.24
C LEU A 608 -17.46 26.03 7.22
N ALA A 609 -17.01 26.05 8.48
CA ALA A 609 -17.46 27.04 9.47
C ALA A 609 -17.11 28.49 9.07
N ILE A 610 -15.92 28.71 8.50
CA ILE A 610 -15.43 30.01 8.02
C ILE A 610 -16.09 30.38 6.68
N LEU A 611 -16.51 29.38 5.90
CA LEU A 611 -17.04 29.49 4.55
C LEU A 611 -18.36 30.26 4.49
N PHE A 612 -19.20 30.07 5.50
CA PHE A 612 -20.54 30.67 5.58
C PHE A 612 -20.55 32.05 6.22
N ASP A 613 -19.40 32.74 6.24
CA ASP A 613 -19.36 34.18 6.46
C ASP A 613 -19.97 34.88 5.23
N LEU A 614 -21.21 35.34 5.39
CA LEU A 614 -22.01 36.00 4.35
C LEU A 614 -21.27 37.15 3.66
N ASN A 615 -20.41 37.89 4.39
CA ASN A 615 -19.67 39.01 3.81
C ASN A 615 -18.54 38.52 2.90
N ARG A 616 -17.83 37.47 3.32
CA ARG A 616 -16.80 36.83 2.51
C ARG A 616 -17.39 36.14 1.27
N MET A 617 -18.49 35.42 1.43
CA MET A 617 -19.17 34.74 0.32
C MET A 617 -19.61 35.71 -0.77
N SER A 618 -20.17 36.86 -0.39
CA SER A 618 -20.58 37.91 -1.34
C SER A 618 -19.38 38.46 -2.14
N GLY A 619 -18.25 38.69 -1.47
CA GLY A 619 -17.00 39.11 -2.11
C GLY A 619 -16.44 38.04 -3.08
N GLU A 620 -16.39 36.77 -2.66
CA GLU A 620 -15.90 35.67 -3.49
C GLU A 620 -16.82 35.39 -4.69
N LEU A 621 -18.14 35.51 -4.52
CA LEU A 621 -19.13 35.41 -5.60
C LEU A 621 -18.86 36.44 -6.70
N LYS A 622 -18.70 37.71 -6.31
CA LYS A 622 -18.39 38.79 -7.24
C LYS A 622 -17.06 38.56 -7.96
N ALA A 623 -16.01 38.24 -7.21
CA ALA A 623 -14.69 37.99 -7.79
C ALA A 623 -14.69 36.83 -8.79
N ASN A 624 -15.35 35.71 -8.47
CA ASN A 624 -15.42 34.56 -9.36
C ASN A 624 -16.26 34.84 -10.61
N PHE A 625 -17.36 35.57 -10.48
CA PHE A 625 -18.16 35.98 -11.63
C PHE A 625 -17.41 36.95 -12.55
N ASP A 626 -16.75 37.96 -11.99
CA ASP A 626 -15.95 38.92 -12.76
C ASP A 626 -14.78 38.22 -13.48
N LYS A 627 -14.17 37.21 -12.86
CA LYS A 627 -13.19 36.33 -13.53
C LYS A 627 -13.81 35.55 -14.68
N LEU A 628 -14.98 34.94 -14.48
CA LEU A 628 -15.68 34.20 -15.53
C LEU A 628 -15.99 35.12 -16.73
N VAL A 629 -16.51 36.33 -16.49
CA VAL A 629 -16.75 37.34 -17.54
C VAL A 629 -15.47 37.59 -18.36
N ASN A 630 -14.32 37.73 -17.69
CA ASN A 630 -13.02 37.95 -18.32
C ASN A 630 -12.44 36.75 -19.09
N LEU A 631 -13.07 35.57 -18.95
CA LEU A 631 -12.73 34.34 -19.67
C LEU A 631 -13.62 34.11 -20.91
N GLN A 632 -14.69 34.90 -21.09
CA GLN A 632 -15.55 34.80 -22.27
C GLN A 632 -14.87 35.43 -23.50
N ASN A 633 -14.84 34.70 -24.61
CA ASN A 633 -14.34 35.17 -25.89
C ASN A 633 -15.31 36.16 -26.55
N SER A 634 -14.83 36.90 -27.55
CA SER A 634 -15.65 37.91 -28.26
C SER A 634 -16.84 37.34 -29.01
N ASP A 635 -16.76 36.08 -29.45
CA ASP A 635 -17.84 35.33 -30.11
C ASP A 635 -18.86 34.74 -29.12
N GLY A 636 -18.65 34.93 -27.81
CA GLY A 636 -19.50 34.42 -26.74
C GLY A 636 -19.08 33.06 -26.18
N SER A 637 -18.14 32.36 -26.83
CA SER A 637 -17.63 31.08 -26.36
C SER A 637 -16.75 31.21 -25.12
N PHE A 638 -16.49 30.09 -24.46
CA PHE A 638 -15.45 29.97 -23.44
C PHE A 638 -14.37 28.99 -23.92
N SER A 639 -13.13 29.31 -23.62
CA SER A 639 -11.99 28.41 -23.78
C SER A 639 -11.70 27.70 -22.46
N TRP A 640 -10.97 26.59 -22.47
CA TRP A 640 -10.60 25.90 -21.22
C TRP A 640 -9.76 26.82 -20.32
N PHE A 641 -8.70 27.42 -20.86
CA PHE A 641 -7.95 28.51 -20.24
C PHE A 641 -7.93 29.74 -21.15
N LYS A 642 -7.74 30.92 -20.56
CA LYS A 642 -7.62 32.18 -21.31
C LYS A 642 -6.52 32.08 -22.36
N GLY A 643 -6.81 32.52 -23.58
CA GLY A 643 -5.87 32.49 -24.71
C GLY A 643 -5.84 31.17 -25.49
N MET A 644 -6.56 30.14 -25.05
CA MET A 644 -6.79 28.93 -25.86
C MET A 644 -7.92 29.15 -26.88
N SER A 645 -8.01 28.27 -27.88
CA SER A 645 -9.13 28.23 -28.81
C SER A 645 -10.46 28.00 -28.09
N GLN A 646 -11.55 28.49 -28.69
CA GLN A 646 -12.91 28.22 -28.23
C GLN A 646 -13.16 26.74 -27.98
N ASP A 647 -13.87 26.41 -26.90
CA ASP A 647 -14.19 25.05 -26.52
C ASP A 647 -15.70 24.90 -26.32
N ARG A 648 -16.35 24.16 -27.22
CA ARG A 648 -17.80 23.93 -27.18
C ARG A 648 -18.22 23.20 -25.90
N TYR A 649 -17.42 22.25 -25.42
CA TYR A 649 -17.75 21.45 -24.25
C TYR A 649 -17.70 22.30 -22.96
N ILE A 650 -16.68 23.12 -22.81
CA ILE A 650 -16.60 24.07 -21.68
C ILE A 650 -17.75 25.07 -21.74
N THR A 651 -18.02 25.61 -22.93
CA THR A 651 -19.10 26.59 -23.14
C THR A 651 -20.48 26.01 -22.79
N GLN A 652 -20.81 24.80 -23.28
CA GLN A 652 -22.12 24.19 -22.98
C GLN A 652 -22.27 23.80 -21.50
N HIS A 653 -21.18 23.45 -20.82
CA HIS A 653 -21.20 23.18 -19.39
C HIS A 653 -21.46 24.46 -18.57
N ILE A 654 -20.77 25.56 -18.91
CA ILE A 654 -21.01 26.87 -18.27
C ILE A 654 -22.46 27.32 -18.51
N VAL A 655 -22.96 27.18 -19.75
CA VAL A 655 -24.36 27.51 -20.08
C VAL A 655 -25.34 26.65 -19.29
N LEU A 656 -25.09 25.35 -19.11
CA LEU A 656 -25.94 24.48 -18.29
C LEU A 656 -26.02 24.99 -16.85
N VAL A 657 -24.86 25.20 -16.21
CA VAL A 657 -24.79 25.59 -14.80
C VAL A 657 -25.40 26.98 -14.57
N MET A 658 -25.09 27.96 -15.44
CA MET A 658 -25.69 29.30 -15.38
C MET A 658 -27.22 29.26 -15.59
N SER A 659 -27.69 28.48 -16.57
CA SER A 659 -29.13 28.37 -16.83
C SER A 659 -29.87 27.69 -15.68
N GLN A 660 -29.25 26.69 -15.04
CA GLN A 660 -29.80 26.05 -13.83
C GLN A 660 -29.90 27.02 -12.65
N LEU A 661 -28.87 27.84 -12.41
CA LEU A 661 -28.90 28.88 -11.35
C LEU A 661 -30.02 29.89 -11.59
N GLN A 662 -30.18 30.35 -12.84
CA GLN A 662 -31.26 31.26 -13.22
C GLN A 662 -32.64 30.60 -13.06
N TYR A 663 -32.79 29.37 -13.54
CA TYR A 663 -34.04 28.61 -13.45
C TYR A 663 -34.48 28.40 -11.99
N LEU A 664 -33.55 28.05 -11.10
CA LEU A 664 -33.81 27.85 -9.68
C LEU A 664 -33.91 29.15 -8.87
N LYS A 665 -33.63 30.31 -9.47
CA LYS A 665 -33.56 31.61 -8.80
C LYS A 665 -32.53 31.65 -7.66
N LEU A 666 -31.41 30.94 -7.82
CA LEU A 666 -30.31 30.91 -6.84
C LEU A 666 -29.22 31.95 -7.12
N VAL A 667 -29.42 32.79 -8.14
CA VAL A 667 -28.56 33.94 -8.44
C VAL A 667 -29.40 35.23 -8.34
N GLU A 668 -28.89 36.21 -7.60
CA GLU A 668 -29.51 37.52 -7.52
C GLU A 668 -29.08 38.36 -8.74
N GLU A 669 -29.87 38.32 -9.82
CA GLU A 669 -29.53 39.00 -11.08
C GLU A 669 -29.26 40.52 -10.91
N LYS A 670 -29.86 41.15 -9.88
CA LYS A 670 -29.58 42.56 -9.54
C LYS A 670 -28.14 42.77 -9.08
N ALA A 671 -27.56 41.81 -8.36
CA ALA A 671 -26.16 41.86 -7.93
C ALA A 671 -25.18 41.56 -9.08
N PHE A 672 -25.65 40.88 -10.14
CA PHE A 672 -24.87 40.49 -11.31
C PHE A 672 -25.52 40.97 -12.62
N PRO A 673 -25.53 42.28 -12.90
CA PRO A 673 -26.30 42.85 -14.01
C PRO A 673 -25.87 42.35 -15.40
N THR A 674 -24.64 41.84 -15.54
CA THR A 674 -24.13 41.26 -16.79
C THR A 674 -24.36 39.75 -16.92
N PHE A 675 -24.95 39.08 -15.93
CA PHE A 675 -25.21 37.63 -15.92
C PHE A 675 -25.96 37.17 -17.17
N SER A 676 -27.13 37.76 -17.42
CA SER A 676 -27.96 37.43 -18.57
C SER A 676 -27.26 37.74 -19.89
N THR A 677 -26.45 38.82 -19.95
CA THR A 677 -25.68 39.18 -21.14
C THR A 677 -24.62 38.13 -21.47
N VAL A 678 -23.86 37.67 -20.47
CA VAL A 678 -22.84 36.62 -20.64
C VAL A 678 -23.48 35.31 -21.09
N LEU A 679 -24.57 34.90 -20.41
CA LEU A 679 -25.30 33.69 -20.75
C LEU A 679 -25.84 33.73 -22.18
N ASN A 680 -26.48 34.84 -22.57
CA ASN A 680 -27.10 34.98 -23.88
C ASN A 680 -26.07 34.93 -25.02
N LYS A 681 -24.87 35.52 -24.83
CA LYS A 681 -23.79 35.43 -25.82
C LYS A 681 -23.29 34.00 -26.01
N ALA A 682 -23.12 33.26 -24.92
CA ALA A 682 -22.71 31.86 -24.98
C ALA A 682 -23.79 30.97 -25.64
N ILE A 683 -25.07 31.25 -25.39
CA ILE A 683 -26.17 30.56 -26.07
C ILE A 683 -26.20 30.87 -27.57
N ILE A 684 -25.99 32.13 -27.99
CA ILE A 684 -25.93 32.50 -29.41
C ILE A 684 -24.82 31.73 -30.13
N TYR A 685 -23.63 31.65 -29.52
CA TYR A 685 -22.53 30.82 -30.04
C TYR A 685 -22.95 29.35 -30.20
N LEU A 686 -23.57 28.75 -29.18
CA LEU A 686 -23.96 27.35 -29.23
C LEU A 686 -25.15 27.07 -30.16
N ASP A 687 -26.08 28.00 -30.31
CA ASP A 687 -27.19 27.93 -31.28
C ASP A 687 -26.60 27.84 -32.71
N ALA A 688 -25.56 28.62 -32.99
CA ALA A 688 -24.83 28.56 -34.26
C ALA A 688 -24.08 27.23 -34.47
N GLN A 689 -23.50 26.66 -33.42
CA GLN A 689 -22.88 25.33 -33.47
C GLN A 689 -23.91 24.23 -33.77
N LEU A 690 -25.11 24.32 -33.17
CA LEU A 690 -26.20 23.38 -33.45
C LEU A 690 -26.66 23.49 -34.91
N ILE A 691 -26.80 24.69 -35.46
CA ILE A 691 -27.11 24.89 -36.88
C ILE A 691 -26.05 24.20 -37.74
N ALA A 692 -24.76 24.40 -37.44
CA ALA A 692 -23.67 23.81 -38.20
C ALA A 692 -23.70 22.27 -38.19
N ASP A 693 -24.02 21.66 -37.04
CA ASP A 693 -24.13 20.20 -36.91
C ASP A 693 -25.19 19.61 -37.86
N PHE A 694 -26.34 20.26 -38.00
CA PHE A 694 -27.49 19.77 -38.78
C PHE A 694 -27.61 20.36 -40.19
N SER A 695 -26.62 21.17 -40.61
CA SER A 695 -26.48 21.71 -41.97
C SER A 695 -25.63 20.81 -42.87
N ASN A 696 -24.74 19.98 -42.31
CA ASN A 696 -23.82 19.14 -43.07
C ASN A 696 -24.36 17.70 -43.20
N THR A 697 -24.90 17.36 -44.37
CA THR A 697 -25.55 16.06 -44.64
C THR A 697 -24.61 14.86 -44.67
N GLN A 698 -23.29 15.05 -44.80
CA GLN A 698 -22.30 13.96 -44.78
C GLN A 698 -21.95 13.47 -43.36
N LYS A 699 -22.38 14.17 -42.30
CA LYS A 699 -22.09 13.82 -40.89
C LYS A 699 -23.26 13.14 -40.14
N LEU A 700 -24.42 12.94 -40.79
CA LEU A 700 -25.68 12.52 -40.16
C LEU A 700 -25.81 10.99 -39.97
N ASN A 701 -24.84 10.37 -39.30
CA ASN A 701 -25.01 9.02 -38.75
C ASN A 701 -24.89 9.13 -37.22
N ALA A 702 -26.03 9.17 -36.52
CA ALA A 702 -26.24 9.33 -35.07
C ALA A 702 -26.02 10.74 -34.47
N ILE A 703 -26.91 11.13 -33.55
CA ILE A 703 -26.66 12.26 -32.64
C ILE A 703 -25.53 11.89 -31.68
N TYR A 704 -24.45 12.67 -31.71
CA TYR A 704 -23.37 12.59 -30.73
C TYR A 704 -23.79 13.21 -29.39
N SER A 705 -23.16 12.77 -28.29
CA SER A 705 -23.39 13.28 -26.93
C SER A 705 -23.27 14.81 -26.78
N THR A 706 -22.52 15.47 -27.66
CA THR A 706 -22.29 16.93 -27.63
C THR A 706 -23.54 17.76 -28.03
N PRO A 707 -24.15 17.62 -29.23
CA PRO A 707 -25.42 18.28 -29.56
C PRO A 707 -26.54 18.01 -28.55
N LEU A 708 -26.66 16.77 -28.08
CA LEU A 708 -27.71 16.38 -27.14
C LEU A 708 -27.56 17.08 -25.78
N HIS A 709 -26.35 17.13 -25.24
CA HIS A 709 -26.07 17.86 -24.00
C HIS A 709 -26.32 19.35 -24.17
N TYR A 710 -25.99 19.94 -25.33
CA TYR A 710 -26.32 21.33 -25.58
C TYR A 710 -27.84 21.56 -25.58
N LEU A 711 -28.63 20.74 -26.27
CA LEU A 711 -30.09 20.84 -26.27
C LEU A 711 -30.66 20.74 -24.85
N TYR A 712 -30.09 19.88 -24.00
CA TYR A 712 -30.44 19.80 -22.60
C TYR A 712 -30.13 21.11 -21.85
N ALA A 713 -28.90 21.63 -21.96
CA ALA A 713 -28.52 22.91 -21.35
C ALA A 713 -29.42 24.07 -21.84
N ARG A 714 -29.67 24.12 -23.16
CA ARG A 714 -30.49 25.12 -23.83
C ARG A 714 -31.95 25.11 -23.37
N SER A 715 -32.46 23.94 -22.97
CA SER A 715 -33.85 23.76 -22.51
C SER A 715 -34.19 24.47 -21.19
N TYR A 716 -33.18 24.87 -20.41
CA TYR A 716 -33.38 25.69 -19.21
C TYR A 716 -33.50 27.20 -19.51
N SER A 717 -32.98 27.65 -20.66
CA SER A 717 -32.94 29.08 -20.99
C SER A 717 -34.28 29.55 -21.58
N LYS A 718 -34.70 30.76 -21.16
CA LYS A 718 -35.87 31.46 -21.73
C LYS A 718 -35.55 32.27 -22.99
N GLN A 719 -34.28 32.29 -23.43
CA GLN A 719 -33.88 33.00 -24.64
C GLN A 719 -34.59 32.40 -25.86
N THR A 720 -35.09 33.24 -26.75
CA THR A 720 -35.71 32.83 -28.02
C THR A 720 -34.71 32.99 -29.17
N ASN A 721 -34.84 32.16 -30.20
CA ASN A 721 -34.08 32.28 -31.45
C ASN A 721 -35.04 32.04 -32.62
N GLU A 722 -35.33 33.10 -33.37
CA GLU A 722 -36.30 33.10 -34.48
C GLU A 722 -35.64 32.77 -35.84
N GLN A 723 -34.35 32.44 -35.87
CA GLN A 723 -33.68 32.07 -37.11
C GLN A 723 -34.28 30.76 -37.66
N LYS A 724 -34.78 30.78 -38.89
CA LYS A 724 -35.31 29.57 -39.58
C LYS A 724 -34.32 28.42 -39.59
N ALA A 725 -33.02 28.71 -39.73
CA ALA A 725 -31.96 27.71 -39.68
C ALA A 725 -31.88 27.00 -38.33
N PHE A 726 -32.03 27.74 -37.23
CA PHE A 726 -32.08 27.17 -35.88
C PHE A 726 -33.30 26.30 -35.68
N SER A 727 -34.50 26.78 -36.03
CA SER A 727 -35.74 25.99 -35.91
C SER A 727 -35.68 24.71 -36.74
N SER A 728 -35.07 24.75 -37.93
CA SER A 728 -34.84 23.56 -38.77
C SER A 728 -33.86 22.59 -38.12
N ALA A 729 -32.72 23.08 -37.60
CA ALA A 729 -31.74 22.25 -36.91
C ALA A 729 -32.31 21.59 -35.66
N LEU A 730 -33.06 22.34 -34.84
CA LEU A 730 -33.76 21.82 -33.66
C LEU A 730 -34.76 20.72 -34.04
N THR A 731 -35.57 20.94 -35.09
CA THR A 731 -36.57 19.94 -35.54
C THR A 731 -35.89 18.65 -35.97
N LYS A 732 -34.83 18.74 -36.81
CA LYS A 732 -34.03 17.57 -37.23
C LYS A 732 -33.40 16.86 -36.05
N ALA A 733 -32.90 17.60 -35.06
CA ALA A 733 -32.32 17.02 -33.86
C ALA A 733 -33.36 16.21 -33.06
N LEU A 734 -34.55 16.78 -32.84
CA LEU A 734 -35.65 16.09 -32.16
C LEU A 734 -36.09 14.84 -32.95
N GLU A 735 -36.22 14.91 -34.27
CA GLU A 735 -36.54 13.74 -35.11
C GLU A 735 -35.47 12.65 -35.00
N THR A 736 -34.19 13.02 -35.00
CA THR A 736 -33.09 12.06 -34.87
C THR A 736 -33.08 11.39 -33.48
N ILE A 737 -33.33 12.14 -32.39
CA ILE A 737 -33.51 11.56 -31.05
C ILE A 737 -34.68 10.57 -31.06
N ASN A 738 -35.80 10.90 -31.72
CA ASN A 738 -36.97 10.02 -31.80
C ASN A 738 -36.66 8.67 -32.47
N LEU A 739 -35.74 8.66 -33.46
CA LEU A 739 -35.34 7.46 -34.18
C LEU A 739 -34.25 6.64 -33.45
N ASP A 740 -33.31 7.32 -32.79
CA ASP A 740 -32.07 6.68 -32.31
C ASP A 740 -32.00 6.47 -30.78
N TRP A 741 -32.98 6.92 -29.98
CA TRP A 741 -32.90 6.86 -28.51
C TRP A 741 -32.65 5.44 -27.95
N GLN A 742 -33.06 4.39 -28.65
CA GLN A 742 -32.83 2.99 -28.23
C GLN A 742 -31.36 2.58 -28.29
N LYS A 743 -30.53 3.27 -29.09
CA LYS A 743 -29.09 3.04 -29.22
C LYS A 743 -28.26 3.86 -28.23
N MET A 744 -28.90 4.80 -27.54
CA MET A 744 -28.26 5.73 -26.61
C MET A 744 -27.94 5.04 -25.27
N THR A 745 -26.85 5.50 -24.64
CA THR A 745 -26.50 5.11 -23.27
C THR A 745 -27.54 5.60 -22.26
N THR A 746 -27.52 5.08 -21.03
CA THR A 746 -28.41 5.53 -19.94
C THR A 746 -28.34 7.05 -19.72
N TYR A 747 -27.15 7.64 -19.76
CA TYR A 747 -26.97 9.10 -19.65
C TYR A 747 -27.66 9.86 -20.80
N GLU A 748 -27.40 9.44 -22.04
CA GLU A 748 -27.97 10.07 -23.23
C GLU A 748 -29.49 9.92 -23.29
N GLN A 749 -30.03 8.76 -22.90
CA GLN A 749 -31.48 8.56 -22.77
C GLN A 749 -32.11 9.53 -21.77
N GLY A 750 -31.44 9.81 -20.64
CA GLY A 750 -31.92 10.82 -19.68
C GLY A 750 -31.97 12.23 -20.27
N LEU A 751 -30.91 12.63 -20.96
CA LEU A 751 -30.87 13.93 -21.65
C LEU A 751 -31.98 14.00 -22.71
N ALA A 752 -32.13 12.95 -23.52
CA ALA A 752 -33.13 12.83 -24.56
C ALA A 752 -34.56 12.93 -24.01
N ALA A 753 -34.86 12.26 -22.89
CA ALA A 753 -36.16 12.33 -22.24
C ALA A 753 -36.53 13.76 -21.83
N LEU A 754 -35.62 14.47 -21.16
CA LEU A 754 -35.86 15.87 -20.74
C LEU A 754 -35.97 16.81 -21.94
N VAL A 755 -35.08 16.68 -22.93
CA VAL A 755 -35.11 17.48 -24.15
C VAL A 755 -36.43 17.29 -24.90
N MET A 756 -36.86 16.04 -25.08
CA MET A 756 -38.13 15.72 -25.74
C MET A 756 -39.33 16.29 -24.97
N TYR A 757 -39.35 16.09 -23.66
CA TYR A 757 -40.45 16.55 -22.82
C TYR A 757 -40.60 18.07 -22.85
N ARG A 758 -39.49 18.80 -22.67
CA ARG A 758 -39.46 20.28 -22.68
C ARG A 758 -39.75 20.88 -24.06
N ASN A 759 -39.55 20.13 -25.14
CA ASN A 759 -39.90 20.53 -26.51
C ASN A 759 -41.26 19.96 -26.98
N GLY A 760 -42.12 19.52 -26.05
CA GLY A 760 -43.50 19.11 -26.33
C GLY A 760 -43.68 17.71 -26.93
N ARG A 761 -42.62 16.92 -27.09
CA ARG A 761 -42.65 15.52 -27.55
C ARG A 761 -42.83 14.56 -26.36
N LYS A 762 -43.94 14.70 -25.64
CA LYS A 762 -44.17 14.03 -24.35
C LYS A 762 -44.25 12.50 -24.46
N GLU A 763 -44.86 11.96 -25.51
CA GLU A 763 -45.02 10.51 -25.69
C GLU A 763 -43.67 9.79 -25.82
N THR A 764 -42.78 10.30 -26.67
CA THR A 764 -41.41 9.79 -26.82
C THR A 764 -40.65 9.88 -25.49
N ALA A 765 -40.75 11.01 -24.78
CA ALA A 765 -40.11 11.19 -23.48
C ALA A 765 -40.57 10.14 -22.46
N ILE A 766 -41.89 9.94 -22.34
CA ILE A 766 -42.47 8.93 -21.43
C ILE A 766 -42.00 7.51 -21.81
N THR A 767 -41.94 7.21 -23.11
CA THR A 767 -41.44 5.91 -23.61
C THR A 767 -39.99 5.67 -23.20
N ILE A 768 -39.11 6.67 -23.36
CA ILE A 768 -37.71 6.58 -22.92
C ILE A 768 -37.63 6.33 -21.41
N VAL A 769 -38.40 7.06 -20.61
CA VAL A 769 -38.43 6.91 -19.14
C VAL A 769 -38.94 5.54 -18.71
N ASN A 770 -39.95 4.99 -19.38
CA ASN A 770 -40.43 3.64 -19.08
C ASN A 770 -39.35 2.59 -19.36
N SER A 771 -38.63 2.70 -20.48
CA SER A 771 -37.46 1.86 -20.76
C SER A 771 -36.35 2.00 -19.70
N LEU A 772 -36.07 3.22 -19.26
CA LEU A 772 -35.12 3.46 -18.17
C LEU A 772 -35.58 2.78 -16.87
N ARG A 773 -36.87 2.88 -16.52
CA ARG A 773 -37.46 2.24 -15.34
C ARG A 773 -37.35 0.71 -15.40
N GLU A 774 -37.67 0.11 -16.55
CA GLU A 774 -37.62 -1.36 -16.73
C GLU A 774 -36.20 -1.94 -16.59
N ARG A 775 -35.17 -1.16 -16.93
CA ARG A 775 -33.75 -1.57 -16.84
C ARG A 775 -33.09 -1.22 -15.50
N ALA A 776 -33.79 -0.52 -14.61
CA ALA A 776 -33.26 -0.15 -13.31
C ALA A 776 -33.23 -1.36 -12.35
N GLN A 777 -32.22 -1.43 -11.51
CA GLN A 777 -32.21 -2.31 -10.34
C GLN A 777 -32.64 -1.54 -9.10
N GLN A 778 -33.31 -2.24 -8.19
CA GLN A 778 -33.72 -1.69 -6.91
C GLN A 778 -33.30 -2.62 -5.78
N SER A 779 -32.78 -2.05 -4.69
CA SER A 779 -32.44 -2.79 -3.49
C SER A 779 -32.68 -1.96 -2.23
N ASP A 780 -32.95 -2.64 -1.12
CA ASP A 780 -33.16 -1.99 0.18
C ASP A 780 -31.94 -1.15 0.61
N GLU A 781 -30.71 -1.52 0.22
CA GLU A 781 -29.53 -0.75 0.62
C GLU A 781 -29.15 0.36 -0.36
N MET A 782 -29.11 0.07 -1.66
CA MET A 782 -28.61 1.00 -2.68
C MET A 782 -29.69 1.86 -3.34
N GLY A 783 -30.97 1.64 -3.01
CA GLY A 783 -32.07 2.33 -3.70
C GLY A 783 -32.24 1.85 -5.12
N MET A 784 -32.67 2.76 -6.01
CA MET A 784 -32.83 2.54 -7.44
C MET A 784 -31.59 3.02 -8.20
N TYR A 785 -31.05 2.21 -9.11
CA TYR A 785 -29.85 2.54 -9.87
C TYR A 785 -29.71 1.67 -11.13
N TRP A 786 -28.75 1.99 -12.00
CA TRP A 786 -28.48 1.21 -13.22
C TRP A 786 -27.10 0.52 -13.15
N PRO A 787 -27.03 -0.81 -13.31
CA PRO A 787 -25.74 -1.53 -13.30
C PRO A 787 -24.81 -1.18 -14.45
N ASP A 788 -25.37 -0.74 -15.59
CA ASP A 788 -24.62 -0.32 -16.78
C ASP A 788 -24.03 1.09 -16.64
N ASN A 789 -24.38 1.82 -15.58
CA ASN A 789 -23.86 3.15 -15.26
C ASN A 789 -22.42 3.06 -14.71
N GLN A 790 -21.47 2.81 -15.61
CA GLN A 790 -20.05 2.62 -15.30
C GLN A 790 -19.21 3.85 -15.66
N GLY A 791 -18.15 4.09 -14.89
CA GLY A 791 -17.22 5.18 -15.15
C GLY A 791 -16.39 4.95 -16.42
N GLY A 792 -16.17 6.01 -17.20
CA GLY A 792 -15.38 5.95 -18.44
C GLY A 792 -14.43 7.12 -18.65
N TRP A 793 -13.72 7.10 -19.77
CA TRP A 793 -12.71 8.14 -20.12
C TRP A 793 -13.35 9.42 -20.65
N TRP A 794 -14.59 9.34 -21.15
CA TRP A 794 -15.26 10.48 -21.76
C TRP A 794 -16.04 11.28 -20.72
N TRP A 795 -16.17 12.58 -20.98
CA TRP A 795 -16.77 13.55 -20.07
C TRP A 795 -18.25 13.26 -19.70
N TYR A 796 -18.95 12.48 -20.52
CA TYR A 796 -20.36 12.10 -20.33
C TYR A 796 -20.52 10.76 -19.58
N GLN A 797 -19.42 10.12 -19.18
CA GLN A 797 -19.41 8.79 -18.54
C GLN A 797 -19.13 8.87 -17.03
N SER A 798 -19.78 9.84 -16.36
CA SER A 798 -19.69 10.03 -14.91
C SER A 798 -20.90 9.37 -14.23
N PRO A 799 -20.72 8.34 -13.40
CA PRO A 799 -21.85 7.64 -12.78
C PRO A 799 -22.69 8.51 -11.86
N VAL A 800 -22.03 9.39 -11.11
CA VAL A 800 -22.68 10.34 -10.19
C VAL A 800 -23.52 11.36 -10.96
N GLU A 801 -23.00 11.91 -12.07
CA GLU A 801 -23.77 12.83 -12.92
C GLU A 801 -24.94 12.14 -13.60
N THR A 802 -24.74 10.92 -14.07
CA THR A 802 -25.81 10.12 -14.68
C THR A 802 -26.92 9.85 -13.67
N GLN A 803 -26.58 9.43 -12.45
CA GLN A 803 -27.57 9.21 -11.40
C GLN A 803 -28.30 10.51 -11.03
N ALA A 804 -27.58 11.63 -10.90
CA ALA A 804 -28.18 12.94 -10.63
C ALA A 804 -29.14 13.40 -11.73
N LEU A 805 -28.79 13.15 -13.01
CA LEU A 805 -29.68 13.39 -14.14
C LEU A 805 -30.94 12.53 -14.08
N MET A 806 -30.83 11.26 -13.69
CA MET A 806 -31.99 10.36 -13.56
C MET A 806 -32.97 10.85 -12.47
N VAL A 807 -32.47 11.43 -11.37
CA VAL A 807 -33.34 12.06 -10.36
C VAL A 807 -34.24 13.12 -11.02
N GLU A 808 -33.68 13.98 -11.86
CA GLU A 808 -34.45 15.01 -12.57
C GLU A 808 -35.41 14.42 -13.62
N VAL A 809 -34.98 13.40 -14.37
CA VAL A 809 -35.82 12.72 -15.35
C VAL A 809 -37.07 12.14 -14.69
N PHE A 810 -36.91 11.44 -13.56
CA PHE A 810 -38.02 10.82 -12.85
C PHE A 810 -38.92 11.84 -12.12
N GLU A 811 -38.36 12.97 -11.69
CA GLU A 811 -39.16 14.06 -11.13
C GLU A 811 -40.00 14.78 -12.19
N GLU A 812 -39.38 15.21 -13.30
CA GLU A 812 -40.03 16.12 -14.25
C GLU A 812 -40.88 15.37 -15.29
N VAL A 813 -40.34 14.29 -15.87
CA VAL A 813 -40.99 13.55 -16.95
C VAL A 813 -41.91 12.47 -16.38
N ALA A 814 -41.41 11.67 -15.44
CA ALA A 814 -42.19 10.58 -14.85
C ALA A 814 -43.17 11.05 -13.77
N LYS A 815 -42.87 12.18 -13.10
CA LYS A 815 -43.61 12.70 -11.93
C LYS A 815 -43.73 11.66 -10.81
N ASP A 816 -42.65 10.91 -10.58
CA ASP A 816 -42.59 9.78 -9.67
C ASP A 816 -41.72 10.13 -8.44
N ALA A 817 -42.35 10.71 -7.43
CA ALA A 817 -41.66 11.16 -6.22
C ALA A 817 -41.03 9.99 -5.42
N ILE A 818 -41.58 8.77 -5.51
CA ILE A 818 -41.04 7.60 -4.81
C ILE A 818 -39.75 7.16 -5.49
N ALA A 819 -39.74 7.05 -6.83
CA ALA A 819 -38.54 6.72 -7.58
C ALA A 819 -37.43 7.76 -7.36
N VAL A 820 -37.77 9.05 -7.30
CA VAL A 820 -36.83 10.13 -6.99
C VAL A 820 -36.08 9.88 -5.69
N GLU A 821 -36.78 9.54 -4.61
CA GLU A 821 -36.12 9.28 -3.32
C GLU A 821 -35.30 7.98 -3.33
N GLU A 822 -35.77 6.94 -4.03
CA GLU A 822 -35.00 5.71 -4.23
C GLU A 822 -33.71 5.96 -5.03
N LEU A 823 -33.72 6.87 -6.01
CA LEU A 823 -32.54 7.26 -6.78
C LEU A 823 -31.53 8.06 -5.94
N LYS A 824 -32.02 8.93 -5.04
CA LYS A 824 -31.19 9.74 -4.13
C LYS A 824 -30.43 8.89 -3.13
N ILE A 825 -30.99 7.74 -2.70
CA ILE A 825 -30.31 6.81 -1.80
C ILE A 825 -28.98 6.32 -2.38
N TRP A 826 -28.93 6.03 -3.69
CA TRP A 826 -27.68 5.61 -4.33
C TRP A 826 -26.60 6.69 -4.24
N LEU A 827 -26.93 7.96 -4.48
CA LEU A 827 -25.98 9.08 -4.40
C LEU A 827 -25.41 9.22 -2.99
N LEU A 828 -26.26 9.11 -1.97
CA LEU A 828 -25.85 9.17 -0.57
C LEU A 828 -24.96 7.98 -0.19
N LYS A 829 -25.29 6.77 -0.66
CA LYS A 829 -24.48 5.56 -0.44
C LYS A 829 -23.14 5.57 -1.16
N ASN A 830 -23.11 6.12 -2.37
CA ASN A 830 -21.86 6.35 -3.08
C ASN A 830 -20.96 7.32 -2.29
N LYS A 831 -21.52 8.43 -1.77
CA LYS A 831 -20.78 9.41 -0.95
C LYS A 831 -20.29 8.84 0.40
N GLN A 832 -21.02 7.88 0.97
CA GLN A 832 -20.61 7.20 2.21
C GLN A 832 -19.30 6.42 2.04
N THR A 833 -19.07 5.83 0.86
CA THR A 833 -17.96 4.89 0.61
C THR A 833 -16.88 5.42 -0.34
N ASN A 834 -17.13 6.58 -0.98
CA ASN A 834 -16.26 7.19 -1.99
C ASN A 834 -16.26 8.73 -1.85
N GLU A 835 -15.17 9.38 -2.28
CA GLU A 835 -15.12 10.82 -2.51
C GLU A 835 -15.66 11.19 -3.90
N TRP A 836 -16.39 12.31 -4.03
CA TRP A 836 -16.78 12.84 -5.32
C TRP A 836 -15.63 13.64 -5.93
N ARG A 837 -14.90 13.00 -6.84
CA ARG A 837 -13.58 13.43 -7.33
C ARG A 837 -13.58 14.60 -8.31
N THR A 838 -14.73 15.08 -8.77
CA THR A 838 -14.80 16.12 -9.80
C THR A 838 -15.78 17.20 -9.42
N THR A 839 -15.48 18.44 -9.82
CA THR A 839 -16.34 19.60 -9.60
C THR A 839 -17.73 19.42 -10.23
N LYS A 840 -17.79 18.82 -11.41
CA LYS A 840 -19.04 18.54 -12.14
C LYS A 840 -19.94 17.50 -11.45
N ALA A 841 -19.37 16.36 -11.03
CA ALA A 841 -20.11 15.33 -10.32
C ALA A 841 -20.63 15.82 -8.96
N THR A 842 -19.80 16.52 -8.19
CA THR A 842 -20.19 17.10 -6.90
C THR A 842 -21.31 18.12 -7.08
N THR A 843 -21.21 18.99 -8.09
CA THR A 843 -22.25 19.96 -8.45
C THR A 843 -23.58 19.27 -8.78
N ALA A 844 -23.56 18.27 -9.65
CA ALA A 844 -24.76 17.54 -10.06
C ALA A 844 -25.40 16.77 -8.90
N ALA A 845 -24.59 16.12 -8.05
CA ALA A 845 -25.10 15.40 -6.88
C ALA A 845 -25.73 16.35 -5.84
N CYS A 846 -25.09 17.49 -5.55
CA CYS A 846 -25.67 18.49 -4.65
C CYS A 846 -26.99 19.04 -5.19
N TYR A 847 -27.06 19.34 -6.49
CA TYR A 847 -28.30 19.75 -7.15
C TYR A 847 -29.43 18.71 -6.97
N ALA A 848 -29.15 17.45 -7.31
CA ALA A 848 -30.14 16.36 -7.24
C ALA A 848 -30.56 16.01 -5.80
N LEU A 849 -29.67 16.15 -4.82
CA LEU A 849 -29.97 15.82 -3.43
C LEU A 849 -30.74 16.93 -2.70
N LEU A 850 -30.41 18.20 -2.99
CA LEU A 850 -30.86 19.33 -2.18
C LEU A 850 -31.98 20.16 -2.83
N MET A 851 -32.15 20.10 -4.17
CA MET A 851 -33.16 20.90 -4.89
C MET A 851 -34.29 20.06 -5.48
N ARG A 852 -34.25 18.74 -5.34
CA ARG A 852 -35.15 17.79 -6.02
C ARG A 852 -35.75 16.80 -5.02
N GLY A 853 -36.99 16.40 -5.29
CA GLY A 853 -37.80 15.55 -4.39
C GLY A 853 -38.21 16.24 -3.08
N TYR A 854 -38.19 15.49 -1.98
CA TYR A 854 -38.55 16.01 -0.66
C TYR A 854 -37.51 16.99 -0.13
N ASN A 855 -37.98 18.03 0.59
CA ASN A 855 -37.10 18.89 1.39
C ASN A 855 -36.68 18.14 2.67
N LEU A 856 -35.58 17.39 2.57
CA LEU A 856 -35.03 16.58 3.66
C LEU A 856 -34.18 17.39 4.66
N LEU A 857 -33.76 18.61 4.32
CA LEU A 857 -32.92 19.44 5.19
C LEU A 857 -33.66 19.94 6.43
N ASP A 858 -34.96 20.18 6.31
CA ASP A 858 -35.80 20.61 7.43
C ASP A 858 -36.22 19.44 8.35
N GLU A 859 -35.91 18.19 7.99
CA GLU A 859 -36.22 17.02 8.82
C GLU A 859 -35.27 16.90 10.02
N SER A 860 -35.85 16.75 11.22
CA SER A 860 -35.09 16.61 12.47
C SER A 860 -35.78 15.71 13.49
N ALA A 861 -36.68 14.83 13.05
CA ALA A 861 -37.35 13.91 13.95
C ALA A 861 -36.34 12.92 14.53
N GLU A 862 -36.42 12.70 15.84
CA GLU A 862 -35.52 11.78 16.53
C GLU A 862 -35.87 10.33 16.17
N PRO A 863 -34.90 9.51 15.72
CA PRO A 863 -35.12 8.08 15.54
C PRO A 863 -35.28 7.38 16.90
N GLU A 864 -36.15 6.38 16.98
CA GLU A 864 -36.22 5.52 18.16
C GLU A 864 -35.25 4.35 17.96
N ILE A 865 -34.25 4.22 18.85
CA ILE A 865 -33.24 3.17 18.78
C ILE A 865 -33.28 2.36 20.08
N THR A 866 -33.36 1.03 19.94
CA THR A 866 -33.25 0.11 21.08
C THR A 866 -32.17 -0.94 20.85
N LEU A 867 -31.47 -1.31 21.92
CA LEU A 867 -30.48 -2.38 21.99
C LEU A 867 -31.00 -3.42 23.00
N GLY A 868 -31.21 -4.65 22.56
CA GLY A 868 -31.83 -5.68 23.41
C GLY A 868 -33.23 -5.30 23.92
N GLY A 869 -33.98 -4.54 23.13
CA GLY A 869 -35.32 -4.06 23.48
C GLY A 869 -35.37 -2.88 24.46
N LYS A 870 -34.23 -2.28 24.81
CA LYS A 870 -34.14 -1.11 25.70
C LYS A 870 -33.53 0.09 25.00
N THR A 871 -34.03 1.30 25.29
CA THR A 871 -33.42 2.53 24.80
C THR A 871 -32.07 2.80 25.50
N PRO A 872 -31.17 3.60 24.93
CA PRO A 872 -29.94 4.00 25.62
C PRO A 872 -30.17 4.60 27.02
N VAL A 873 -31.26 5.36 27.21
CA VAL A 873 -31.68 5.88 28.53
C VAL A 873 -32.00 4.73 29.50
N GLN A 874 -32.79 3.75 29.08
CA GLN A 874 -33.16 2.59 29.90
C GLN A 874 -31.97 1.69 30.23
N LEU A 875 -30.88 1.79 29.47
CA LEU A 875 -29.60 1.12 29.73
C LEU A 875 -28.67 1.94 30.65
N GLY A 876 -29.07 3.14 31.08
CA GLY A 876 -28.24 4.03 31.89
C GLY A 876 -27.03 4.58 31.16
N LEU A 877 -27.06 4.63 29.82
CA LEU A 877 -25.95 5.11 29.01
C LEU A 877 -25.98 6.64 28.91
N PRO A 878 -24.82 7.33 28.96
CA PRO A 878 -24.78 8.74 28.65
C PRO A 878 -25.20 8.94 27.19
N ILE A 879 -26.12 9.88 26.96
CA ILE A 879 -26.52 10.28 25.61
C ILE A 879 -25.67 11.48 25.21
N PRO A 880 -24.73 11.32 24.27
CA PRO A 880 -23.96 12.45 23.79
C PRO A 880 -24.84 13.40 22.98
N THR A 881 -24.47 14.68 23.00
CA THR A 881 -25.07 15.70 22.14
C THR A 881 -24.94 15.25 20.68
N LYS A 882 -26.07 15.29 19.96
CA LYS A 882 -26.07 15.00 18.52
C LYS A 882 -25.37 16.10 17.74
N GLU A 883 -24.72 15.73 16.65
CA GLU A 883 -24.20 16.68 15.68
C GLU A 883 -25.38 17.44 15.03
N ALA A 884 -25.27 18.77 14.97
CA ALA A 884 -26.26 19.61 14.31
C ALA A 884 -26.36 19.26 12.81
N GLY A 885 -27.58 19.28 12.27
CA GLY A 885 -27.85 18.88 10.88
C GLY A 885 -27.89 17.36 10.69
N THR A 886 -26.72 16.70 10.60
CA THR A 886 -26.62 15.26 10.30
C THR A 886 -27.34 14.38 11.34
N GLY A 887 -27.47 14.88 12.58
CA GLY A 887 -28.00 14.14 13.72
C GLY A 887 -27.11 12.98 14.13
N TYR A 888 -25.85 13.00 13.71
CA TYR A 888 -24.87 11.97 14.05
C TYR A 888 -24.69 11.86 15.56
N ARG A 889 -24.71 10.62 16.07
CA ARG A 889 -24.39 10.30 17.47
C ARG A 889 -23.57 9.02 17.55
N LYS A 890 -22.67 9.00 18.53
CA LYS A 890 -21.85 7.85 18.90
C LYS A 890 -22.12 7.46 20.34
N ILE A 891 -22.69 6.30 20.58
CA ILE A 891 -22.93 5.75 21.92
C ILE A 891 -21.96 4.60 22.14
N GLN A 892 -21.08 4.71 23.12
CA GLN A 892 -20.11 3.66 23.45
C GLN A 892 -20.48 3.00 24.78
N ILE A 893 -20.59 1.67 24.75
CA ILE A 893 -20.86 0.80 25.89
C ILE A 893 -19.55 0.12 26.26
N GLY A 894 -19.09 0.32 27.49
CA GLY A 894 -17.85 -0.29 27.99
C GLY A 894 -17.99 -1.79 28.24
N ALA A 895 -16.85 -2.50 28.22
CA ALA A 895 -16.71 -3.96 28.38
C ALA A 895 -17.72 -4.63 29.33
N ALA A 896 -17.80 -4.14 30.58
CA ALA A 896 -18.62 -4.76 31.64
C ALA A 896 -20.14 -4.64 31.40
N SER A 897 -20.57 -3.66 30.60
CA SER A 897 -21.98 -3.40 30.33
C SER A 897 -22.48 -4.05 29.05
N VAL A 898 -21.59 -4.62 28.23
CA VAL A 898 -21.97 -5.31 26.99
C VAL A 898 -22.68 -6.63 27.33
N LYS A 899 -23.91 -6.79 26.83
CA LYS A 899 -24.73 -8.00 27.00
C LYS A 899 -25.07 -8.62 25.65
N ALA A 900 -25.26 -9.94 25.63
CA ALA A 900 -25.50 -10.68 24.40
C ALA A 900 -26.78 -10.23 23.66
N ASP A 901 -27.85 -9.91 24.41
CA ASP A 901 -29.13 -9.43 23.88
C ASP A 901 -29.02 -8.09 23.12
N MET A 902 -28.01 -7.27 23.43
CA MET A 902 -27.70 -6.01 22.72
C MET A 902 -27.30 -6.24 21.25
N GLY A 903 -27.03 -7.49 20.85
CA GLY A 903 -26.87 -7.85 19.44
C GLY A 903 -28.16 -7.72 18.61
N THR A 904 -29.33 -7.54 19.24
CA THR A 904 -30.57 -7.16 18.55
C THR A 904 -30.77 -5.66 18.63
N VAL A 905 -30.73 -4.99 17.48
CA VAL A 905 -30.93 -3.54 17.38
C VAL A 905 -32.22 -3.26 16.61
N MET A 906 -33.14 -2.49 17.18
CA MET A 906 -34.31 -2.01 16.46
C MET A 906 -34.20 -0.51 16.25
N ILE A 907 -34.46 -0.06 15.03
CA ILE A 907 -34.44 1.35 14.66
C ILE A 907 -35.75 1.68 13.97
N LYS A 908 -36.44 2.69 14.48
CA LYS A 908 -37.58 3.32 13.81
C LYS A 908 -37.17 4.70 13.34
N ASN A 909 -37.14 4.87 12.03
CA ASN A 909 -36.81 6.14 11.40
C ASN A 909 -38.09 6.96 11.23
N ASN A 910 -38.16 8.09 11.95
CA ASN A 910 -39.31 9.00 11.95
C ASN A 910 -39.20 10.12 10.88
N ASN A 911 -38.15 10.10 10.06
CA ASN A 911 -37.92 11.03 8.95
C ASN A 911 -38.31 10.38 7.63
N LYS A 912 -38.57 11.16 6.56
CA LYS A 912 -38.84 10.62 5.21
C LYS A 912 -37.56 10.20 4.50
N GLY A 913 -36.42 10.81 4.85
CA GLY A 913 -35.12 10.44 4.33
C GLY A 913 -34.61 9.10 4.87
N VAL A 914 -33.64 8.51 4.18
CA VAL A 914 -32.89 7.34 4.68
C VAL A 914 -32.07 7.74 5.91
N ALA A 915 -31.93 6.83 6.87
CA ALA A 915 -30.99 6.95 7.97
C ALA A 915 -30.04 5.75 7.97
N TRP A 916 -28.82 5.93 8.46
CA TRP A 916 -27.86 4.84 8.52
C TRP A 916 -26.94 4.89 9.74
N GLY A 917 -26.25 3.80 9.99
CA GLY A 917 -25.23 3.73 11.01
C GLY A 917 -24.45 2.42 10.98
N GLY A 918 -23.71 2.19 12.04
CA GLY A 918 -23.00 0.95 12.30
C GLY A 918 -23.10 0.58 13.78
N LEU A 919 -23.27 -0.71 14.05
CA LEU A 919 -23.01 -1.27 15.38
C LEU A 919 -21.67 -2.00 15.32
N TYR A 920 -20.74 -1.61 16.19
CA TYR A 920 -19.39 -2.15 16.27
C TYR A 920 -19.19 -2.85 17.59
N TRP A 921 -18.97 -4.16 17.55
CA TRP A 921 -18.64 -4.95 18.72
C TRP A 921 -17.16 -5.28 18.69
N GLN A 922 -16.46 -4.86 19.75
CA GLN A 922 -15.06 -5.14 19.96
C GLN A 922 -14.91 -6.09 21.13
N TYR A 923 -14.14 -7.15 20.93
CA TYR A 923 -13.87 -8.16 21.94
C TYR A 923 -12.49 -8.77 21.73
N PHE A 924 -11.93 -9.33 22.79
CA PHE A 924 -10.74 -10.15 22.71
C PHE A 924 -11.12 -11.62 22.59
N GLU A 925 -10.45 -12.35 21.71
CA GLU A 925 -10.59 -13.80 21.57
C GLU A 925 -9.25 -14.42 21.16
N GLN A 926 -9.06 -15.70 21.49
CA GLN A 926 -7.92 -16.47 21.01
C GLN A 926 -7.96 -16.55 19.48
N ALA A 927 -6.87 -16.21 18.81
CA ALA A 927 -6.82 -16.07 17.36
C ALA A 927 -7.36 -17.31 16.63
N ASP A 928 -7.10 -18.51 17.16
CA ASP A 928 -7.53 -19.80 16.60
C ASP A 928 -9.02 -20.13 16.81
N LYS A 929 -9.71 -19.39 17.71
CA LYS A 929 -11.15 -19.53 17.96
C LYS A 929 -11.98 -18.47 17.23
N VAL A 930 -11.33 -17.53 16.57
CA VAL A 930 -12.02 -16.51 15.77
C VAL A 930 -12.69 -17.17 14.57
N THR A 931 -13.98 -16.95 14.42
CA THR A 931 -14.78 -17.40 13.27
C THR A 931 -14.89 -16.28 12.24
N SER A 932 -15.13 -16.57 10.97
CA SER A 932 -15.27 -15.52 9.94
C SER A 932 -16.45 -14.58 10.21
N ALA A 933 -16.31 -13.28 9.92
CA ALA A 933 -17.40 -12.31 9.92
C ALA A 933 -17.35 -11.42 8.68
N ALA A 934 -18.50 -10.91 8.24
CA ALA A 934 -18.59 -10.07 7.05
C ALA A 934 -19.75 -9.06 7.15
N SER A 935 -19.50 -7.83 6.73
CA SER A 935 -20.50 -6.76 6.59
C SER A 935 -20.21 -5.98 5.30
N GLY A 936 -21.06 -6.16 4.27
CA GLY A 936 -20.94 -5.59 2.92
C GLY A 936 -19.75 -6.08 2.07
N ILE A 937 -18.65 -6.47 2.71
CA ILE A 937 -17.47 -7.09 2.10
C ILE A 937 -17.21 -8.46 2.75
N LYS A 938 -16.75 -9.42 1.95
CA LYS A 938 -16.42 -10.78 2.41
C LYS A 938 -14.98 -11.09 2.06
N ILE A 939 -14.26 -11.71 3.00
CA ILE A 939 -12.94 -12.27 2.75
C ILE A 939 -12.90 -13.75 3.10
N LYS A 940 -12.17 -14.51 2.29
CA LYS A 940 -11.86 -15.92 2.54
C LYS A 940 -10.36 -16.11 2.39
N LYS A 941 -9.70 -16.57 3.47
CA LYS A 941 -8.28 -16.94 3.50
C LYS A 941 -8.16 -18.45 3.33
N GLU A 942 -7.34 -18.88 2.38
CA GLU A 942 -6.97 -20.28 2.22
C GLU A 942 -5.46 -20.41 2.10
N LEU A 943 -4.91 -21.48 2.66
CA LEU A 943 -3.49 -21.81 2.56
C LEU A 943 -3.31 -23.00 1.63
N PHE A 944 -2.34 -22.93 0.73
CA PHE A 944 -1.98 -24.00 -0.18
C PHE A 944 -0.50 -24.34 -0.03
N ARG A 945 -0.15 -25.62 0.05
CA ARG A 945 1.24 -26.05 -0.15
C ARG A 945 1.53 -26.03 -1.64
N GLN A 946 2.57 -25.29 -2.05
CA GLN A 946 3.08 -25.28 -3.40
C GLN A 946 4.17 -26.35 -3.54
N SER A 947 3.96 -27.28 -4.47
CA SER A 947 4.93 -28.30 -4.86
C SER A 947 5.30 -28.14 -6.32
N SER A 948 6.57 -28.32 -6.66
CA SER A 948 7.02 -28.26 -8.05
C SER A 948 6.71 -29.57 -8.77
N THR A 949 6.07 -29.49 -9.93
CA THR A 949 5.85 -30.64 -10.82
C THR A 949 6.40 -30.37 -12.21
N VAL A 950 6.53 -31.41 -13.04
CA VAL A 950 7.02 -31.29 -14.43
C VAL A 950 6.15 -30.34 -15.27
N ASN A 951 4.87 -30.18 -14.90
CA ASN A 951 3.90 -29.33 -15.58
C ASN A 951 3.74 -27.93 -14.94
N GLY A 952 4.61 -27.58 -13.98
CA GLY A 952 4.54 -26.32 -13.23
C GLY A 952 4.18 -26.50 -11.75
N PRO A 953 3.94 -25.40 -11.03
CA PRO A 953 3.60 -25.44 -9.60
C PRO A 953 2.21 -26.04 -9.38
N LEU A 954 2.14 -27.09 -8.57
CA LEU A 954 0.89 -27.68 -8.08
C LEU A 954 0.56 -27.13 -6.70
N LEU A 955 -0.63 -26.56 -6.54
CA LEU A 955 -1.15 -26.05 -5.28
C LEU A 955 -2.06 -27.09 -4.64
N SER A 956 -1.70 -27.56 -3.44
CA SER A 956 -2.52 -28.46 -2.64
C SER A 956 -3.10 -27.71 -1.46
N ARG A 957 -4.43 -27.62 -1.36
CA ARG A 957 -5.11 -26.93 -0.24
C ARG A 957 -4.72 -27.58 1.08
N LEU A 958 -4.41 -26.77 2.09
CA LEU A 958 -4.21 -27.23 3.45
C LEU A 958 -5.55 -27.47 4.16
N SER A 959 -5.56 -28.53 4.95
CA SER A 959 -6.62 -28.97 5.85
C SER A 959 -6.00 -29.25 7.23
N PRO A 960 -6.80 -29.37 8.30
CA PRO A 960 -6.29 -29.60 9.65
C PRO A 960 -5.41 -30.85 9.81
N THR A 961 -5.53 -31.85 8.92
CA THR A 961 -4.73 -33.07 8.94
C THR A 961 -3.42 -32.96 8.15
N ASN A 962 -3.20 -31.88 7.40
CA ASN A 962 -1.96 -31.68 6.66
C ASN A 962 -0.83 -31.31 7.61
N VAL A 963 0.25 -32.08 7.55
CA VAL A 963 1.50 -31.79 8.25
C VAL A 963 2.49 -31.19 7.25
N LEU A 964 2.87 -29.94 7.50
CA LEU A 964 3.89 -29.22 6.73
C LEU A 964 5.29 -29.67 7.11
N LYS A 965 6.27 -29.40 6.25
CA LYS A 965 7.69 -29.62 6.53
C LYS A 965 8.47 -28.31 6.44
N LYS A 966 9.57 -28.20 7.18
CA LYS A 966 10.52 -27.10 6.97
C LYS A 966 10.98 -27.06 5.51
N GLY A 967 11.03 -25.86 4.95
CA GLY A 967 11.36 -25.60 3.54
C GLY A 967 10.16 -25.55 2.61
N ASP A 968 8.98 -26.06 3.01
CA ASP A 968 7.76 -26.00 2.19
C ASP A 968 7.42 -24.54 1.81
N LEU A 969 6.95 -24.34 0.58
CA LEU A 969 6.38 -23.07 0.14
C LEU A 969 4.88 -23.10 0.33
N ILE A 970 4.36 -22.09 1.01
CA ILE A 970 2.93 -21.90 1.25
C ILE A 970 2.44 -20.73 0.42
N LYS A 971 1.42 -20.94 -0.39
CA LYS A 971 0.67 -19.89 -1.07
C LYS A 971 -0.50 -19.49 -0.19
N VAL A 972 -0.50 -18.24 0.28
CA VAL A 972 -1.67 -17.64 0.90
C VAL A 972 -2.55 -17.11 -0.22
N ARG A 973 -3.79 -17.62 -0.32
CA ARG A 973 -4.79 -17.16 -1.28
C ARG A 973 -5.86 -16.38 -0.53
N MET A 974 -6.10 -15.14 -0.96
CA MET A 974 -7.18 -14.30 -0.47
C MET A 974 -8.23 -14.17 -1.57
N GLU A 975 -9.48 -14.49 -1.23
CA GLU A 975 -10.63 -14.21 -2.08
C GLU A 975 -11.46 -13.10 -1.41
N ILE A 976 -11.57 -11.95 -2.08
CA ILE A 976 -12.36 -10.80 -1.64
C ILE A 976 -13.60 -10.72 -2.52
N ARG A 977 -14.78 -10.56 -1.91
CA ARG A 977 -16.03 -10.28 -2.62
C ARG A 977 -16.64 -8.98 -2.09
N CYS A 978 -16.95 -8.06 -2.98
CA CYS A 978 -17.59 -6.78 -2.70
C CYS A 978 -18.76 -6.54 -3.65
N ASP A 979 -19.83 -5.95 -3.13
CA ASP A 979 -21.08 -5.69 -3.85
C ASP A 979 -21.17 -4.26 -4.44
N ARG A 980 -20.21 -3.39 -4.10
CA ARG A 980 -20.10 -1.99 -4.52
C ARG A 980 -18.65 -1.54 -4.64
N ASP A 981 -18.45 -0.41 -5.28
CA ASP A 981 -17.15 0.26 -5.37
C ASP A 981 -16.81 0.93 -4.03
N MET A 982 -15.57 0.76 -3.57
CA MET A 982 -15.06 1.35 -2.34
C MET A 982 -13.65 1.91 -2.52
N GLU A 983 -13.35 2.98 -1.80
CA GLU A 983 -12.03 3.61 -1.77
C GLU A 983 -11.30 3.33 -0.44
N TYR A 984 -9.97 3.36 -0.52
CA TYR A 984 -9.07 3.26 0.64
C TYR A 984 -9.39 2.07 1.55
N ILE A 985 -9.17 0.87 1.02
CA ILE A 985 -9.32 -0.39 1.74
C ILE A 985 -7.97 -0.83 2.29
N HIS A 986 -7.93 -1.19 3.57
CA HIS A 986 -6.78 -1.83 4.19
C HIS A 986 -7.08 -3.31 4.42
N LEU A 987 -6.18 -4.18 3.98
CA LEU A 987 -6.17 -5.59 4.32
C LEU A 987 -4.89 -5.89 5.09
N LYS A 988 -5.02 -6.49 6.28
CA LYS A 988 -3.91 -6.97 7.10
C LYS A 988 -4.01 -8.47 7.26
N ASP A 989 -3.00 -9.19 6.81
CA ASP A 989 -2.90 -10.63 7.00
C ASP A 989 -1.85 -10.99 8.03
N MET A 990 -2.26 -11.60 9.14
CA MET A 990 -1.32 -12.16 10.12
C MET A 990 -0.68 -13.45 9.60
N ARG A 991 0.48 -13.81 10.17
CA ARG A 991 1.16 -15.08 9.89
C ARG A 991 1.60 -15.82 11.14
N ALA A 992 1.86 -17.11 10.96
CA ALA A 992 2.45 -18.00 11.94
C ALA A 992 3.93 -17.64 12.23
N ALA A 993 4.36 -17.81 13.48
CA ALA A 993 5.75 -17.59 13.90
C ALA A 993 6.76 -18.48 13.17
N GLY A 994 6.34 -19.65 12.70
CA GLY A 994 7.18 -20.57 11.93
C GLY A 994 7.25 -20.27 10.43
N PHE A 995 6.63 -19.20 9.94
CA PHE A 995 6.60 -18.81 8.52
C PHE A 995 7.36 -17.51 8.27
N GLU A 996 8.17 -17.51 7.20
CA GLU A 996 8.91 -16.35 6.71
C GLU A 996 8.33 -15.85 5.37
N PRO A 997 8.22 -14.53 5.15
CA PRO A 997 7.83 -13.99 3.86
C PRO A 997 8.94 -14.19 2.83
N VAL A 998 8.59 -14.62 1.62
CA VAL A 998 9.55 -14.72 0.50
C VAL A 998 9.87 -13.34 -0.09
N ASN A 999 8.97 -12.37 0.08
CA ASN A 999 9.19 -10.97 -0.32
C ASN A 999 9.18 -10.04 0.91
N VAL A 1000 10.30 -9.38 1.16
CA VAL A 1000 10.44 -8.41 2.27
C VAL A 1000 10.42 -6.95 1.82
N VAL A 1001 10.38 -6.68 0.51
CA VAL A 1001 10.41 -5.32 -0.04
C VAL A 1001 8.99 -4.83 -0.30
N SER A 1002 8.66 -3.72 0.35
CA SER A 1002 7.39 -3.02 0.13
C SER A 1002 7.32 -2.42 -1.27
N ARG A 1003 6.20 -2.61 -1.97
CA ARG A 1003 6.03 -2.18 -3.37
C ARG A 1003 4.57 -2.14 -3.79
N TYR A 1004 4.29 -1.36 -4.83
CA TYR A 1004 3.02 -1.47 -5.54
C TYR A 1004 3.01 -2.74 -6.40
N LYS A 1005 1.89 -3.46 -6.40
CA LYS A 1005 1.64 -4.63 -7.23
C LYS A 1005 0.27 -4.54 -7.86
N TYR A 1006 0.13 -5.25 -8.97
CA TYR A 1006 -1.14 -5.46 -9.64
C TYR A 1006 -1.26 -6.95 -9.93
N GLN A 1007 -2.30 -7.58 -9.41
CA GLN A 1007 -2.58 -9.00 -9.61
C GLN A 1007 -4.09 -9.18 -9.84
N ASP A 1008 -4.45 -9.92 -10.89
CA ASP A 1008 -5.82 -10.39 -11.16
C ASP A 1008 -6.89 -9.29 -11.04
N GLY A 1009 -6.62 -8.11 -11.61
CA GLY A 1009 -7.56 -6.99 -11.61
C GLY A 1009 -7.42 -6.02 -10.43
N LEU A 1010 -6.63 -6.36 -9.41
CA LEU A 1010 -6.50 -5.59 -8.17
C LEU A 1010 -5.11 -4.94 -8.05
N GLY A 1011 -5.09 -3.62 -7.89
CA GLY A 1011 -3.87 -2.84 -7.61
C GLY A 1011 -3.76 -2.51 -6.13
N TYR A 1012 -2.60 -2.74 -5.52
CA TYR A 1012 -2.37 -2.49 -4.09
C TYR A 1012 -0.90 -2.19 -3.79
N TYR A 1013 -0.65 -1.44 -2.71
CA TYR A 1013 0.68 -1.34 -2.11
C TYR A 1013 0.84 -2.41 -1.03
N GLU A 1014 1.82 -3.29 -1.20
CA GLU A 1014 2.17 -4.36 -0.26
C GLU A 1014 3.28 -3.87 0.67
N SER A 1015 3.11 -4.06 1.97
CA SER A 1015 4.09 -3.77 3.01
C SER A 1015 4.24 -4.98 3.92
N THR A 1016 5.40 -5.65 3.83
CA THR A 1016 5.71 -6.85 4.60
C THR A 1016 6.33 -6.45 5.93
N LYS A 1017 5.67 -6.78 7.05
CA LYS A 1017 6.21 -6.70 8.42
C LYS A 1017 6.59 -8.09 8.92
N ASP A 1018 7.05 -8.22 10.16
CA ASP A 1018 7.45 -9.53 10.70
C ASP A 1018 6.26 -10.44 10.96
N ALA A 1019 5.23 -9.94 11.67
CA ALA A 1019 4.06 -10.72 12.07
C ALA A 1019 2.87 -10.63 11.10
N SER A 1020 2.95 -9.76 10.09
CA SER A 1020 1.86 -9.54 9.12
C SER A 1020 2.33 -9.03 7.77
N THR A 1021 1.49 -9.22 6.75
CA THR A 1021 1.57 -8.50 5.47
C THR A 1021 0.40 -7.52 5.40
N ASN A 1022 0.68 -6.24 5.13
CA ASN A 1022 -0.32 -5.22 4.94
C ASN A 1022 -0.49 -4.92 3.44
N PHE A 1023 -1.74 -4.74 3.02
CA PHE A 1023 -2.13 -4.44 1.66
C PHE A 1023 -3.03 -3.21 1.67
N PHE A 1024 -2.62 -2.20 0.91
CA PHE A 1024 -3.25 -0.90 0.86
C PHE A 1024 -3.84 -0.70 -0.54
N ILE A 1025 -5.15 -0.86 -0.64
CA ILE A 1025 -5.91 -0.83 -1.89
C ILE A 1025 -6.55 0.55 -2.00
N ASN A 1026 -6.14 1.34 -2.99
CA ASN A 1026 -6.69 2.68 -3.21
C ASN A 1026 -8.14 2.63 -3.71
N TYR A 1027 -8.46 1.64 -4.57
CA TYR A 1027 -9.78 1.50 -5.17
C TYR A 1027 -10.13 0.03 -5.41
N LEU A 1028 -11.23 -0.42 -4.84
CA LEU A 1028 -11.78 -1.77 -4.95
C LEU A 1028 -13.14 -1.67 -5.65
N ARG A 1029 -13.22 -2.05 -6.93
CA ARG A 1029 -14.50 -2.05 -7.65
C ARG A 1029 -15.38 -3.21 -7.18
N LYS A 1030 -16.68 -3.16 -7.45
CA LYS A 1030 -17.59 -4.28 -7.28
C LYS A 1030 -17.07 -5.52 -8.03
N GLY A 1031 -17.04 -6.68 -7.35
CA GLY A 1031 -16.63 -7.93 -7.98
C GLY A 1031 -16.05 -8.96 -7.02
N VAL A 1032 -15.32 -9.91 -7.60
CA VAL A 1032 -14.56 -10.94 -6.89
C VAL A 1032 -13.11 -10.83 -7.29
N TYR A 1033 -12.23 -10.73 -6.31
CA TYR A 1033 -10.78 -10.62 -6.50
C TYR A 1033 -10.11 -11.78 -5.80
N VAL A 1034 -9.15 -12.40 -6.49
CA VAL A 1034 -8.30 -13.43 -5.92
C VAL A 1034 -6.87 -12.98 -6.10
N PHE A 1035 -6.11 -12.89 -5.02
CA PHE A 1035 -4.67 -12.62 -5.12
C PHE A 1035 -3.90 -13.53 -4.17
N GLU A 1036 -2.62 -13.71 -4.47
CA GLU A 1036 -1.81 -14.73 -3.83
C GLU A 1036 -0.40 -14.22 -3.52
N TYR A 1037 0.12 -14.63 -2.37
CA TYR A 1037 1.53 -14.39 -2.08
C TYR A 1037 2.17 -15.59 -1.36
N PRO A 1038 3.48 -15.83 -1.58
CA PRO A 1038 4.19 -16.95 -0.99
C PRO A 1038 4.79 -16.63 0.38
N LEU A 1039 4.74 -17.62 1.26
CA LEU A 1039 5.48 -17.73 2.52
C LEU A 1039 6.32 -19.01 2.48
N ARG A 1040 7.39 -19.07 3.27
CA ARG A 1040 8.24 -20.26 3.44
C ARG A 1040 8.16 -20.75 4.88
N VAL A 1041 8.04 -22.06 5.06
CA VAL A 1041 8.08 -22.69 6.38
C VAL A 1041 9.52 -22.81 6.86
N THR A 1042 9.85 -22.27 8.03
CA THR A 1042 11.23 -22.24 8.57
C THR A 1042 11.38 -22.97 9.89
N HIS A 1043 10.34 -23.03 10.72
CA HIS A 1043 10.40 -23.72 12.02
C HIS A 1043 9.37 -24.83 12.13
N SER A 1044 9.78 -25.93 12.78
CA SER A 1044 8.88 -27.01 13.19
C SER A 1044 8.12 -26.62 14.45
N GLY A 1045 6.89 -27.08 14.58
CA GLY A 1045 6.03 -26.69 15.68
C GLY A 1045 4.54 -26.71 15.35
N ASN A 1046 3.76 -26.03 16.19
CA ASN A 1046 2.32 -25.90 16.06
C ASN A 1046 1.99 -24.44 16.32
N PHE A 1047 1.52 -23.75 15.29
CA PHE A 1047 1.49 -22.30 15.25
C PHE A 1047 0.10 -21.78 14.91
N SER A 1048 -0.35 -20.75 15.63
CA SER A 1048 -1.47 -19.92 15.18
C SER A 1048 -1.04 -19.05 14.00
N ASN A 1049 -1.76 -19.15 12.88
CA ASN A 1049 -1.54 -18.32 11.70
C ASN A 1049 -2.34 -17.00 11.75
N GLY A 1050 -3.05 -16.74 12.86
CA GLY A 1050 -3.88 -15.56 13.03
C GLY A 1050 -5.03 -15.45 12.02
N ILE A 1051 -5.56 -14.25 11.88
CA ILE A 1051 -6.65 -13.90 10.96
C ILE A 1051 -6.18 -12.91 9.90
N THR A 1052 -7.00 -12.75 8.87
CA THR A 1052 -6.93 -11.65 7.92
C THR A 1052 -8.07 -10.69 8.22
N THR A 1053 -7.78 -9.40 8.33
CA THR A 1053 -8.80 -8.35 8.46
C THR A 1053 -8.80 -7.51 7.19
N LEU A 1054 -9.98 -7.13 6.70
CA LEU A 1054 -10.14 -6.16 5.63
C LEU A 1054 -11.19 -5.13 6.05
N GLN A 1055 -10.87 -3.85 5.92
CA GLN A 1055 -11.75 -2.75 6.34
C GLN A 1055 -11.66 -1.55 5.39
N SER A 1056 -12.80 -0.88 5.16
CA SER A 1056 -12.82 0.47 4.57
C SER A 1056 -12.41 1.53 5.60
N MET A 1057 -11.47 2.38 5.22
CA MET A 1057 -10.97 3.44 6.09
C MET A 1057 -11.98 4.57 6.32
N TYR A 1058 -12.91 4.79 5.39
CA TYR A 1058 -13.89 5.87 5.42
C TYR A 1058 -15.29 5.42 5.89
N ALA A 1059 -15.60 4.14 5.71
CA ALA A 1059 -16.85 3.53 6.14
C ALA A 1059 -16.55 2.23 6.92
N PRO A 1060 -16.05 2.34 8.17
CA PRO A 1060 -15.53 1.22 8.95
C PRO A 1060 -16.56 0.12 9.26
N GLU A 1061 -17.86 0.39 9.11
CA GLU A 1061 -18.95 -0.60 9.15
C GLU A 1061 -18.86 -1.64 8.04
N PHE A 1062 -18.13 -1.33 6.96
CA PHE A 1062 -17.73 -2.28 5.93
C PHE A 1062 -16.37 -2.89 6.30
N THR A 1063 -16.46 -3.95 7.08
CA THR A 1063 -15.31 -4.72 7.59
C THR A 1063 -15.60 -6.21 7.51
N THR A 1064 -14.54 -7.00 7.40
CA THR A 1064 -14.60 -8.45 7.38
C THR A 1064 -13.31 -9.02 7.94
N HIS A 1065 -13.40 -10.23 8.49
CA HIS A 1065 -12.22 -11.00 8.81
C HIS A 1065 -12.41 -12.48 8.55
N SER A 1066 -11.31 -13.16 8.24
CA SER A 1066 -11.28 -14.60 8.11
C SER A 1066 -11.35 -15.29 9.48
N GLU A 1067 -11.53 -16.60 9.45
CA GLU A 1067 -11.36 -17.46 10.62
C GLU A 1067 -9.88 -17.63 10.96
N GLY A 1068 -9.60 -17.98 12.21
CA GLY A 1068 -8.27 -18.37 12.66
C GLY A 1068 -7.86 -19.72 12.07
N ILE A 1069 -6.60 -19.83 11.63
CA ILE A 1069 -6.05 -21.08 11.10
C ILE A 1069 -4.86 -21.49 11.96
N ARG A 1070 -4.81 -22.75 12.40
CA ARG A 1070 -3.65 -23.33 13.09
C ARG A 1070 -2.93 -24.31 12.17
N VAL A 1071 -1.61 -24.24 12.13
CA VAL A 1071 -0.76 -25.05 11.25
C VAL A 1071 0.20 -25.94 12.05
N ASN A 1072 0.40 -27.16 11.57
CA ASN A 1072 1.32 -28.12 12.17
C ASN A 1072 2.50 -28.37 11.21
N VAL A 1073 3.72 -28.21 11.71
CA VAL A 1073 4.97 -28.37 10.96
C VAL A 1073 5.86 -29.41 11.66
N LYS A 1074 6.31 -30.42 10.93
CA LYS A 1074 7.30 -31.40 11.39
C LYS A 1074 8.71 -31.08 10.90
#